data_AF-A0A1I2FNA4-F1
#
_entry.id   AF-A0A1I2FNA4-F1
#
_cell.length_a   1.000
_cell.length_b   1.000
_cell.length_c   1.000
_cell.angle_alpha   90.00
_cell.angle_beta   90.00
_cell.angle_gamma   90.00
#
_symmetry.space_group_name_H-M   'P 1'
#
loop_
_entity.id
_entity.type
_entity.pdbx_description
1 polymer ?
#
loop_
_entity_poly.entity_id
_entity_poly.type
_entity_poly.pdbx_seq_one_letter_code
_entity_poly.pdbx_strand_id
1 'polypeptide(L)'
;MSIIELVCLKVAICIIYIALSSRVNAQNFTTILPDIAVNARAQGDGRGDVNLEIKADPNGKESVRSLFKFGLGALPDNARVSSLQLRLYVQKKTDTLSSSHQTVTVLRSLSSNWKISDATWNNPVFDTTKKIGMFPIVSTTSIANIKLAIPAKASAVTDFLTTADTSLSLAARSPQQSQDNFFYSDKPESFGTQYSKKPKLIVQYAVNLYPKLSDWSQLRNDGQHSGYTRWMSNTSESAANIIPLYHPDKGFISGSDPLGAMLIYNGNPVIFTRDSTNKEPIRAVQLDAAGKILWSVPMAEINKFCPLIDEKGRMYCITTNRLIVLDLANSGNKLFDVPLASLLGSDVGAVINTPTLGYDGMLYLPASNAVVALTPFPKFKTLWRYPINRDNEWTGPVSLSNNERNAFFIKVNQNYGQLIVLDNSDGTPLDSSSQNHLKTYVYDQYTHYIPAPVVANDSSVFVLNGFDNSNELFCFRWSYNKHRLSLLEDITSGQTVNTGISQPVVDTRGNAWFVLNKHMTRYSLTDRSSIYNTDQSLDNASLLVTNDSLQVFALDAVNNLVAGFSTRDQLIKKTFVSTSGAQFNFKKNLALAPNGTLYNVNNNYLMAIKAAKVDVEVLNLSEVKNNTLYRANTLINMSGTVINTTNAVIYSGGGIAFKNGFRVEQGAKLSFQSGF
;
A
#
# COMPACT_ATOMS: atom_id res chain seq x y z
N MET A 1 2.41 45.93 15.21
CA MET A 1 1.98 45.10 14.07
C MET A 1 0.82 45.81 13.39
N SER A 2 0.97 46.17 12.12
CA SER A 2 -0.05 46.92 11.37
C SER A 2 -1.25 46.03 11.04
N ILE A 3 -2.41 46.64 10.75
CA ILE A 3 -3.62 45.90 10.34
C ILE A 3 -3.34 45.05 9.08
N ILE A 4 -2.48 45.53 8.19
CA ILE A 4 -2.07 44.81 6.97
C ILE A 4 -1.23 43.58 7.32
N GLU A 5 -0.30 43.68 8.26
CA GLU A 5 0.50 42.53 8.73
C GLU A 5 -0.36 41.45 9.40
N LEU A 6 -1.38 41.85 10.17
CA LEU A 6 -2.32 40.91 10.81
C LEU A 6 -3.22 40.20 9.78
N VAL A 7 -3.64 40.90 8.72
CA VAL A 7 -4.42 40.30 7.62
C VAL A 7 -3.56 39.36 6.79
N CYS A 8 -2.33 39.75 6.44
CA CYS A 8 -1.39 38.87 5.74
C CYS A 8 -1.04 37.63 6.55
N LEU A 9 -0.86 37.75 7.87
CA LEU A 9 -0.60 36.62 8.76
C LEU A 9 -1.82 35.69 8.85
N LYS A 10 -3.04 36.23 8.94
CA LYS A 10 -4.28 35.42 8.94
C LYS A 10 -4.51 34.72 7.60
N VAL A 11 -4.25 35.38 6.48
CA VAL A 11 -4.34 34.78 5.14
C VAL A 11 -3.27 33.70 4.96
N ALA A 12 -2.04 33.94 5.40
CA ALA A 12 -0.98 32.93 5.39
C ALA A 12 -1.34 31.72 6.28
N ILE A 13 -1.87 31.94 7.48
CA ILE A 13 -2.35 30.87 8.36
C ILE A 13 -3.52 30.11 7.72
N CYS A 14 -4.47 30.79 7.07
CA CYS A 14 -5.56 30.14 6.35
C CYS A 14 -5.06 29.33 5.15
N ILE A 15 -4.11 29.83 4.36
CA ILE A 15 -3.51 29.10 3.24
C ILE A 15 -2.72 27.89 3.74
N ILE A 16 -1.99 28.03 4.85
CA ILE A 16 -1.29 26.92 5.52
C ILE A 16 -2.29 25.90 6.06
N TYR A 17 -3.40 26.33 6.67
CA TYR A 17 -4.47 25.44 7.13
C TYR A 17 -5.18 24.74 5.97
N ILE A 18 -5.39 25.42 4.84
CA ILE A 18 -5.96 24.82 3.63
C ILE A 18 -4.99 23.78 3.04
N ALA A 19 -3.69 24.08 2.97
CA ALA A 19 -2.66 23.16 2.51
C ALA A 19 -2.41 21.98 3.47
N LEU A 20 -2.61 22.17 4.78
CA LEU A 20 -2.58 21.09 5.78
C LEU A 20 -3.88 20.26 5.72
N SER A 21 -5.04 20.89 5.53
CA SER A 21 -6.34 20.20 5.44
C SER A 21 -6.51 19.41 4.14
N SER A 22 -5.86 19.80 3.05
CA SER A 22 -5.84 19.03 1.79
C SER A 22 -5.03 17.73 1.90
N ARG A 23 -4.06 17.66 2.83
CA ARG A 23 -3.37 16.40 3.19
C ARG A 23 -4.23 15.46 4.06
N VAL A 24 -5.26 15.99 4.73
CA VAL A 24 -6.13 15.26 5.69
C VAL A 24 -7.33 14.59 4.99
N ASN A 25 -7.56 14.83 3.69
CA ASN A 25 -8.65 14.20 2.92
C ASN A 25 -8.17 13.60 1.59
N ALA A 26 -7.05 12.88 1.58
CA ALA A 26 -6.70 12.07 0.41
C ALA A 26 -7.84 11.07 0.12
N GLN A 27 -8.44 11.19 -1.06
CA GLN A 27 -9.49 10.28 -1.52
C GLN A 27 -8.83 9.00 -2.03
N ASN A 28 -9.08 7.89 -1.35
CA ASN A 28 -8.64 6.56 -1.73
C ASN A 28 -9.75 5.85 -2.51
N PHE A 29 -9.35 4.87 -3.32
CA PHE A 29 -10.25 3.97 -4.02
C PHE A 29 -10.01 2.54 -3.58
N THR A 30 -11.07 1.76 -3.46
CA THR A 30 -10.99 0.30 -3.32
C THR A 30 -12.06 -0.35 -4.18
N THR A 31 -11.87 -1.63 -4.47
CA THR A 31 -12.78 -2.43 -5.29
C THR A 31 -13.23 -3.67 -4.54
N ILE A 32 -14.53 -3.81 -4.35
CA ILE A 32 -15.12 -4.90 -3.57
C ILE A 32 -15.84 -5.86 -4.52
N LEU A 33 -15.41 -7.12 -4.51
CA LEU A 33 -16.14 -8.20 -5.17
C LEU A 33 -17.38 -8.58 -4.34
N PRO A 34 -18.47 -9.02 -4.99
CA PRO A 34 -19.64 -9.49 -4.29
C PRO A 34 -19.33 -10.77 -3.50
N ASP A 35 -19.98 -10.88 -2.35
CA ASP A 35 -20.10 -12.11 -1.57
C ASP A 35 -21.18 -13.02 -2.12
N ILE A 36 -22.21 -12.41 -2.71
CA ILE A 36 -23.29 -13.08 -3.41
C ILE A 36 -23.57 -12.29 -4.68
N ALA A 37 -23.61 -12.97 -5.83
CA ALA A 37 -24.11 -12.45 -7.10
C ALA A 37 -24.96 -13.52 -7.79
N VAL A 38 -26.28 -13.34 -7.82
CA VAL A 38 -27.22 -14.37 -8.31
C VAL A 38 -28.44 -13.78 -9.01
N ASN A 39 -29.12 -14.60 -9.80
CA ASN A 39 -30.39 -14.23 -10.41
C ASN A 39 -31.57 -14.64 -9.53
N ALA A 40 -32.50 -13.72 -9.29
CA ALA A 40 -33.82 -14.04 -8.79
C ALA A 40 -34.79 -14.10 -9.97
N ARG A 41 -35.35 -15.29 -10.24
CA ARG A 41 -36.22 -15.57 -11.38
C ARG A 41 -37.67 -15.79 -10.95
N ALA A 42 -38.62 -15.19 -11.68
CA ALA A 42 -40.04 -15.41 -11.45
C ALA A 42 -40.51 -16.84 -11.75
N GLN A 43 -39.79 -17.57 -12.61
CA GLN A 43 -40.03 -18.97 -12.95
C GLN A 43 -38.73 -19.77 -12.77
N GLY A 44 -38.78 -20.88 -12.04
CA GLY A 44 -37.61 -21.73 -11.77
C GLY A 44 -37.26 -22.59 -12.98
N ASP A 45 -36.34 -22.12 -13.82
CA ASP A 45 -35.92 -22.81 -15.05
C ASP A 45 -34.68 -23.70 -14.86
N GLY A 46 -34.21 -23.91 -13.62
CA GLY A 46 -33.18 -24.90 -13.28
C GLY A 46 -31.80 -24.69 -13.94
N ARG A 47 -31.59 -23.58 -14.66
CA ARG A 47 -30.31 -23.28 -15.30
C ARG A 47 -29.32 -22.82 -14.24
N GLY A 48 -28.15 -23.45 -14.19
CA GLY A 48 -27.04 -22.95 -13.38
C GLY A 48 -26.66 -21.54 -13.85
N ASP A 49 -26.61 -20.58 -12.92
CA ASP A 49 -26.29 -19.18 -13.25
C ASP A 49 -24.83 -19.05 -13.69
N VAL A 50 -24.53 -19.22 -14.99
CA VAL A 50 -23.20 -18.90 -15.54
C VAL A 50 -23.06 -17.39 -15.70
N ASN A 51 -24.17 -16.71 -16.02
CA ASN A 51 -24.25 -15.26 -16.24
C ASN A 51 -25.34 -14.63 -15.35
N LEU A 52 -25.21 -13.32 -15.13
CA LEU A 52 -26.24 -12.51 -14.51
C LEU A 52 -27.21 -11.99 -15.59
N GLU A 53 -28.49 -12.05 -15.28
CA GLU A 53 -29.58 -11.77 -16.21
C GLU A 53 -30.51 -10.71 -15.62
N ILE A 54 -30.92 -9.77 -16.48
CA ILE A 54 -31.91 -8.76 -16.15
C ILE A 54 -32.90 -8.71 -17.31
N LYS A 55 -34.16 -9.06 -17.03
CA LYS A 55 -35.19 -9.32 -18.05
C LYS A 55 -36.55 -8.76 -17.65
N ALA A 56 -37.34 -8.44 -18.66
CA ALA A 56 -38.76 -8.13 -18.54
C ALA A 56 -39.57 -9.09 -19.41
N ASP A 57 -40.81 -9.39 -18.99
CA ASP A 57 -41.78 -10.09 -19.81
C ASP A 57 -42.27 -9.20 -20.98
N PRO A 58 -43.01 -9.76 -21.94
CA PRO A 58 -43.55 -9.00 -23.07
C PRO A 58 -44.49 -7.84 -22.67
N ASN A 59 -44.98 -7.81 -21.43
CA ASN A 59 -45.82 -6.73 -20.89
C ASN A 59 -45.00 -5.65 -20.17
N GLY A 60 -43.67 -5.75 -20.19
CA GLY A 60 -42.77 -4.83 -19.49
C GLY A 60 -42.70 -5.02 -17.98
N LYS A 61 -43.24 -6.13 -17.47
CA LYS A 61 -43.10 -6.50 -16.06
C LYS A 61 -41.81 -7.28 -15.89
N GLU A 62 -41.00 -6.88 -14.92
CA GLU A 62 -39.75 -7.58 -14.62
C GLU A 62 -39.98 -9.08 -14.39
N SER A 63 -39.16 -9.92 -15.01
CA SER A 63 -39.22 -11.39 -14.94
C SER A 63 -37.95 -12.01 -14.34
N VAL A 64 -36.80 -11.32 -14.45
CA VAL A 64 -35.53 -11.70 -13.82
C VAL A 64 -34.80 -10.45 -13.36
N ARG A 65 -34.22 -10.51 -12.15
CA ARG A 65 -33.33 -9.48 -11.61
C ARG A 65 -32.06 -10.09 -11.04
N SER A 66 -30.96 -9.33 -11.06
CA SER A 66 -29.71 -9.75 -10.45
C SER A 66 -29.56 -9.13 -9.05
N LEU A 67 -29.26 -9.96 -8.05
CA LEU A 67 -29.05 -9.57 -6.67
C LEU A 67 -27.57 -9.61 -6.32
N PHE A 68 -27.13 -8.63 -5.53
CA PHE A 68 -25.74 -8.51 -5.09
C PHE A 68 -25.66 -8.27 -3.59
N LYS A 69 -24.67 -8.88 -2.94
CA LYS A 69 -24.24 -8.57 -1.57
C LYS A 69 -22.77 -8.20 -1.57
N PHE A 70 -22.43 -7.03 -1.06
CA PHE A 70 -21.04 -6.57 -0.92
C PHE A 70 -20.69 -6.44 0.56
N GLY A 71 -19.72 -7.21 1.03
CA GLY A 71 -19.14 -7.04 2.36
C GLY A 71 -18.17 -5.86 2.38
N LEU A 72 -18.46 -4.87 3.22
CA LEU A 72 -17.70 -3.63 3.36
C LEU A 72 -16.66 -3.67 4.48
N GLY A 73 -16.50 -4.81 5.17
CA GLY A 73 -15.51 -4.99 6.25
C GLY A 73 -14.04 -4.95 5.82
N ALA A 74 -13.78 -4.88 4.51
CA ALA A 74 -12.47 -4.59 3.95
C ALA A 74 -12.10 -3.09 4.01
N LEU A 75 -13.08 -2.20 4.17
CA LEU A 75 -12.80 -0.78 4.34
C LEU A 75 -12.06 -0.54 5.66
N PRO A 76 -11.13 0.43 5.68
CA PRO A 76 -10.49 0.84 6.90
C PRO A 76 -11.45 1.31 7.99
N ASP A 77 -11.02 1.12 9.23
CA ASP A 77 -11.73 1.66 10.37
C ASP A 77 -11.89 3.18 10.20
N ASN A 78 -13.11 3.70 10.44
CA ASN A 78 -13.46 5.12 10.28
C ASN A 78 -13.41 5.64 8.83
N ALA A 79 -13.40 4.78 7.81
CA ALA A 79 -13.54 5.19 6.42
C ALA A 79 -14.87 5.93 6.20
N ARG A 80 -14.79 7.14 5.64
CA ARG A 80 -15.93 7.94 5.19
C ARG A 80 -16.05 7.82 3.68
N VAL A 81 -17.06 7.09 3.22
CA VAL A 81 -17.31 6.91 1.78
C VAL A 81 -17.91 8.19 1.19
N SER A 82 -17.32 8.63 0.09
CA SER A 82 -17.73 9.80 -0.68
C SER A 82 -18.45 9.43 -1.98
N SER A 83 -18.18 8.24 -2.53
CA SER A 83 -18.82 7.76 -3.76
C SER A 83 -18.90 6.24 -3.81
N LEU A 84 -19.98 5.72 -4.39
CA LEU A 84 -20.20 4.31 -4.68
C LEU A 84 -20.57 4.14 -6.16
N GLN A 85 -19.94 3.17 -6.82
CA GLN A 85 -20.23 2.82 -8.21
C GLN A 85 -20.31 1.31 -8.37
N LEU A 86 -21.44 0.82 -8.86
CA LEU A 86 -21.59 -0.57 -9.28
C LEU A 86 -21.10 -0.70 -10.72
N ARG A 87 -20.06 -1.51 -10.95
CA ARG A 87 -19.56 -1.84 -12.29
C ARG A 87 -20.04 -3.24 -12.69
N LEU A 88 -20.75 -3.31 -13.81
CA LEU A 88 -21.19 -4.56 -14.44
C LEU A 88 -20.57 -4.67 -15.84
N TYR A 89 -20.20 -5.88 -16.26
CA TYR A 89 -19.60 -6.14 -17.57
C TYR A 89 -20.64 -6.79 -18.47
N VAL A 90 -20.92 -6.17 -19.61
CA VAL A 90 -21.95 -6.63 -20.56
C VAL A 90 -21.36 -7.73 -21.45
N GLN A 91 -22.06 -8.86 -21.56
CA GLN A 91 -21.61 -10.01 -22.36
C GLN A 91 -22.26 -10.04 -23.74
N LYS A 92 -23.58 -9.90 -23.81
CA LYS A 92 -24.37 -9.91 -25.05
C LYS A 92 -25.66 -9.13 -24.86
N LYS A 93 -26.13 -8.46 -25.92
CA LYS A 93 -27.47 -7.89 -26.02
C LYS A 93 -28.27 -8.65 -27.07
N THR A 94 -29.51 -8.98 -26.79
CA THR A 94 -30.37 -9.74 -27.72
C THR A 94 -31.14 -8.89 -28.73
N ASP A 95 -31.10 -7.54 -28.65
CA ASP A 95 -31.74 -6.67 -29.65
C ASP A 95 -30.96 -5.37 -29.92
N THR A 96 -30.74 -5.06 -31.19
CA THR A 96 -29.74 -4.09 -31.70
C THR A 96 -30.22 -2.64 -31.87
N LEU A 97 -31.50 -2.31 -31.59
CA LEU A 97 -32.08 -1.04 -32.05
C LEU A 97 -32.53 -0.03 -30.97
N SER A 98 -32.65 -0.40 -29.69
CA SER A 98 -33.15 0.54 -28.64
C SER A 98 -32.25 0.61 -27.40
N SER A 99 -32.01 1.80 -26.85
CA SER A 99 -31.30 1.97 -25.57
C SER A 99 -32.13 1.41 -24.41
N SER A 100 -31.51 0.66 -23.49
CA SER A 100 -32.16 0.19 -22.25
C SER A 100 -31.66 0.93 -21.02
N HIS A 101 -32.49 1.11 -20.00
CA HIS A 101 -32.07 1.73 -18.74
C HIS A 101 -31.91 0.68 -17.65
N GLN A 102 -30.67 0.46 -17.25
CA GLN A 102 -30.36 -0.36 -16.10
C GLN A 102 -30.60 0.43 -14.83
N THR A 103 -31.54 -0.01 -14.00
CA THR A 103 -31.79 0.60 -12.69
C THR A 103 -31.20 -0.22 -11.56
N VAL A 104 -30.78 0.45 -10.50
CA VAL A 104 -30.28 -0.19 -9.28
C VAL A 104 -31.11 0.30 -8.10
N THR A 105 -31.63 -0.64 -7.32
CA THR A 105 -32.36 -0.39 -6.08
C THR A 105 -31.61 -0.98 -4.89
N VAL A 106 -31.70 -0.33 -3.74
CA VAL A 106 -31.26 -0.92 -2.47
C VAL A 106 -32.30 -1.94 -2.02
N LEU A 107 -31.83 -3.06 -1.47
CA LEU A 107 -32.68 -4.03 -0.80
C LEU A 107 -32.86 -3.61 0.67
N ARG A 108 -34.10 -3.39 1.12
CA ARG A 108 -34.38 -3.02 2.51
C ARG A 108 -34.03 -4.20 3.43
N SER A 109 -33.17 -3.98 4.43
CA SER A 109 -32.61 -5.02 5.30
C SER A 109 -33.69 -5.91 5.94
N LEU A 110 -33.63 -7.22 5.70
CA LEU A 110 -33.99 -8.23 6.69
C LEU A 110 -32.74 -9.05 7.01
N SER A 111 -32.12 -8.76 8.15
CA SER A 111 -30.90 -9.37 8.69
C SER A 111 -29.67 -9.29 7.76
N SER A 112 -28.52 -8.86 8.31
CA SER A 112 -27.21 -8.91 7.65
C SER A 112 -26.78 -10.32 7.19
N ASN A 113 -27.52 -11.36 7.56
CA ASN A 113 -27.15 -12.76 7.42
C ASN A 113 -27.81 -13.49 6.25
N TRP A 114 -28.48 -12.78 5.33
CA TRP A 114 -29.08 -13.45 4.17
C TRP A 114 -28.02 -14.19 3.34
N LYS A 115 -28.36 -15.40 2.93
CA LYS A 115 -27.55 -16.37 2.20
C LYS A 115 -28.06 -16.50 0.77
N ILE A 116 -27.24 -17.10 -0.09
CA ILE A 116 -27.59 -17.33 -1.50
C ILE A 116 -28.91 -18.09 -1.67
N SER A 117 -29.24 -19.01 -0.74
CA SER A 117 -30.51 -19.76 -0.69
C SER A 117 -31.74 -18.86 -0.53
N ASP A 118 -31.57 -17.69 0.05
CA ASP A 118 -32.67 -16.79 0.35
C ASP A 118 -33.08 -16.00 -0.90
N ALA A 119 -32.21 -15.91 -1.91
CA ALA A 119 -32.28 -15.12 -3.15
C ALA A 119 -33.38 -15.53 -4.14
N THR A 120 -34.60 -15.76 -3.66
CA THR A 120 -35.75 -16.16 -4.48
C THR A 120 -36.62 -14.95 -4.85
N TRP A 121 -37.35 -15.06 -5.96
CA TRP A 121 -38.19 -13.99 -6.49
C TRP A 121 -39.30 -13.52 -5.54
N ASN A 122 -39.91 -14.47 -4.80
CA ASN A 122 -41.04 -14.20 -3.91
C ASN A 122 -40.63 -13.94 -2.45
N ASN A 123 -39.33 -13.83 -2.15
CA ASN A 123 -38.91 -13.62 -0.76
C ASN A 123 -39.28 -12.19 -0.31
N PRO A 124 -40.14 -12.02 0.71
CA PRO A 124 -40.52 -10.70 1.23
C PRO A 124 -39.33 -9.91 1.79
N VAL A 125 -38.18 -10.57 2.02
CA VAL A 125 -36.92 -9.96 2.42
C VAL A 125 -36.39 -8.94 1.40
N PHE A 126 -36.73 -9.07 0.12
CA PHE A 126 -36.14 -8.23 -0.93
C PHE A 126 -37.05 -7.10 -1.41
N ASP A 127 -37.85 -6.51 -0.51
CA ASP A 127 -38.67 -5.33 -0.84
C ASP A 127 -37.79 -4.16 -1.31
N THR A 128 -37.94 -3.82 -2.60
CA THR A 128 -37.13 -2.86 -3.35
C THR A 128 -37.75 -1.46 -3.27
N THR A 129 -37.46 -0.71 -2.22
CA THR A 129 -38.22 0.52 -1.93
C THR A 129 -37.57 1.80 -2.47
N LYS A 130 -36.30 1.78 -2.91
CA LYS A 130 -35.60 3.00 -3.37
C LYS A 130 -34.65 2.75 -4.53
N LYS A 131 -34.94 3.39 -5.68
CA LYS A 131 -34.00 3.54 -6.80
C LYS A 131 -32.86 4.47 -6.38
N ILE A 132 -31.62 4.01 -6.54
CA ILE A 132 -30.42 4.75 -6.16
C ILE A 132 -29.43 4.90 -7.31
N GLY A 133 -29.61 4.18 -8.42
CA GLY A 133 -28.74 4.28 -9.58
C GLY A 133 -29.50 4.03 -10.88
N MET A 134 -29.00 4.61 -11.96
CA MET A 134 -29.47 4.35 -13.31
C MET A 134 -28.32 4.53 -14.31
N PHE A 135 -28.27 3.68 -15.34
CA PHE A 135 -27.30 3.79 -16.42
C PHE A 135 -27.91 3.33 -17.74
N PRO A 136 -27.74 4.08 -18.84
CA PRO A 136 -28.19 3.66 -20.16
C PRO A 136 -27.24 2.61 -20.76
N ILE A 137 -27.79 1.52 -21.26
CA ILE A 137 -27.07 0.47 -21.98
C ILE A 137 -27.44 0.57 -23.46
N VAL A 138 -26.44 0.89 -24.28
CA VAL A 138 -26.53 0.99 -25.74
C VAL A 138 -25.71 -0.12 -26.40
N SER A 139 -25.79 -0.26 -27.73
CA SER A 139 -25.11 -1.33 -28.47
C SER A 139 -23.59 -1.37 -28.29
N THR A 140 -22.97 -0.22 -28.01
CA THR A 140 -21.53 -0.09 -27.77
C THR A 140 -21.11 -0.26 -26.30
N THR A 141 -22.07 -0.45 -25.38
CA THR A 141 -21.77 -0.58 -23.95
C THR A 141 -21.16 -1.93 -23.63
N SER A 142 -19.87 -1.96 -23.31
CA SER A 142 -19.16 -3.13 -22.77
C SER A 142 -19.11 -3.15 -21.25
N ILE A 143 -19.19 -1.97 -20.61
CA ILE A 143 -19.13 -1.79 -19.16
C ILE A 143 -20.22 -0.81 -18.73
N ALA A 144 -21.09 -1.23 -17.82
CA ALA A 144 -22.08 -0.37 -17.18
C ALA A 144 -21.56 0.11 -15.83
N ASN A 145 -21.24 1.40 -15.75
CA ASN A 145 -20.60 2.06 -14.61
C ASN A 145 -21.64 2.89 -13.85
N ILE A 146 -22.46 2.22 -13.04
CA ILE A 146 -23.67 2.80 -12.43
C ILE A 146 -23.30 3.54 -11.13
N LYS A 147 -23.34 4.88 -11.15
CA LYS A 147 -23.16 5.70 -9.94
C LYS A 147 -24.36 5.54 -9.01
N LEU A 148 -24.09 5.29 -7.74
CA LEU A 148 -25.10 5.12 -6.70
C LEU A 148 -25.25 6.40 -5.88
N ALA A 149 -26.49 6.85 -5.69
CA ALA A 149 -26.80 8.02 -4.88
C ALA A 149 -26.63 7.71 -3.38
N ILE A 150 -25.77 8.48 -2.72
CA ILE A 150 -25.58 8.46 -1.27
C ILE A 150 -26.45 9.59 -0.66
N PRO A 151 -27.29 9.34 0.35
CA PRO A 151 -28.09 10.39 0.98
C PRO A 151 -27.21 11.52 1.55
N ALA A 152 -27.54 12.79 1.26
CA ALA A 152 -26.73 13.96 1.63
C ALA A 152 -26.53 14.18 3.15
N LYS A 153 -27.34 13.54 4.00
CA LYS A 153 -27.23 13.60 5.47
C LYS A 153 -26.42 12.44 6.07
N ALA A 154 -25.92 11.51 5.25
CA ALA A 154 -25.14 10.38 5.73
C ALA A 154 -23.70 10.83 6.03
N SER A 155 -23.37 10.94 7.31
CA SER A 155 -22.04 11.33 7.80
C SER A 155 -21.04 10.16 7.79
N ALA A 156 -21.54 8.94 7.62
CA ALA A 156 -20.78 7.71 7.41
C ALA A 156 -21.62 6.70 6.60
N VAL A 157 -20.96 5.66 6.05
CA VAL A 157 -21.64 4.52 5.39
C VAL A 157 -22.70 3.90 6.30
N THR A 158 -22.51 4.01 7.61
CA THR A 158 -23.40 3.57 8.70
C THR A 158 -24.73 4.31 8.82
N ASP A 159 -24.96 5.38 8.04
CA ASP A 159 -26.29 6.00 7.94
C ASP A 159 -27.09 5.43 6.74
N PHE A 160 -26.41 4.69 5.86
CA PHE A 160 -26.99 3.94 4.74
C PHE A 160 -27.10 2.44 5.04
N LEU A 161 -26.25 1.95 5.93
CA LEU A 161 -26.28 0.62 6.54
C LEU A 161 -26.91 0.77 7.92
N THR A 162 -27.92 -0.02 8.26
CA THR A 162 -28.37 -0.14 9.65
C THR A 162 -27.15 -0.36 10.54
N THR A 163 -27.01 0.39 11.64
CA THR A 163 -25.79 0.61 12.45
C THR A 163 -25.06 -0.64 13.00
N ALA A 164 -25.51 -1.84 12.66
CA ALA A 164 -24.87 -3.13 12.94
C ALA A 164 -24.34 -3.86 11.69
N ASP A 165 -24.63 -3.39 10.47
CA ASP A 165 -24.47 -4.17 9.24
C ASP A 165 -23.27 -3.70 8.41
N THR A 166 -22.29 -4.59 8.20
CA THR A 166 -21.09 -4.35 7.40
C THR A 166 -21.28 -4.73 5.92
N SER A 167 -22.52 -4.74 5.40
CA SER A 167 -22.80 -5.21 4.03
C SER A 167 -23.83 -4.38 3.27
N LEU A 168 -23.58 -4.11 1.99
CA LEU A 168 -24.50 -3.46 1.07
C LEU A 168 -25.18 -4.49 0.16
N SER A 169 -26.52 -4.51 0.16
CA SER A 169 -27.32 -5.39 -0.70
C SER A 169 -28.07 -4.60 -1.78
N LEU A 170 -27.91 -5.01 -3.04
CA LEU A 170 -28.42 -4.31 -4.23
C LEU A 170 -29.21 -5.25 -5.14
N ALA A 171 -30.18 -4.70 -5.86
CA ALA A 171 -30.78 -5.35 -7.02
C ALA A 171 -30.60 -4.50 -8.28
N ALA A 172 -30.09 -5.13 -9.34
CA ALA A 172 -30.08 -4.57 -10.68
C ALA A 172 -31.32 -5.08 -11.46
N ARG A 173 -32.09 -4.14 -12.02
CA ARG A 173 -33.44 -4.33 -12.56
C ARG A 173 -33.66 -3.60 -13.89
N SER A 174 -34.53 -4.13 -14.76
CA SER A 174 -34.94 -3.48 -16.02
C SER A 174 -36.43 -3.12 -15.94
N PRO A 175 -36.79 -1.83 -15.84
CA PRO A 175 -38.18 -1.40 -15.82
C PRO A 175 -38.76 -1.20 -17.24
N GLN A 176 -38.04 -1.55 -18.31
CA GLN A 176 -38.42 -1.29 -19.71
C GLN A 176 -38.74 -2.60 -20.47
N GLN A 177 -39.75 -2.54 -21.35
CA GLN A 177 -40.30 -3.68 -22.09
C GLN A 177 -39.27 -4.33 -23.03
N SER A 178 -39.21 -5.67 -23.00
CA SER A 178 -38.46 -6.51 -23.96
C SER A 178 -36.97 -6.16 -24.14
N GLN A 179 -36.29 -5.72 -23.09
CA GLN A 179 -34.85 -5.41 -23.13
C GLN A 179 -34.08 -6.27 -22.14
N ASP A 180 -33.62 -7.42 -22.65
CA ASP A 180 -32.79 -8.36 -21.91
C ASP A 180 -31.33 -7.91 -21.92
N ASN A 181 -30.72 -7.85 -20.74
CA ASN A 181 -29.30 -7.60 -20.58
C ASN A 181 -28.64 -8.79 -19.88
N PHE A 182 -27.49 -9.22 -20.43
CA PHE A 182 -26.67 -10.30 -19.88
C PHE A 182 -25.33 -9.73 -19.43
N PHE A 183 -24.97 -10.03 -18.19
CA PHE A 183 -23.70 -9.61 -17.60
C PHE A 183 -22.91 -10.82 -17.12
N TYR A 184 -21.60 -10.66 -17.07
CA TYR A 184 -20.74 -11.66 -16.43
C TYR A 184 -21.06 -11.80 -14.95
N SER A 185 -21.00 -13.02 -14.43
CA SER A 185 -21.22 -13.33 -13.00
C SER A 185 -19.89 -13.32 -12.21
N ASP A 186 -19.95 -13.71 -10.94
CA ASP A 186 -18.76 -13.92 -10.10
C ASP A 186 -18.12 -15.30 -10.29
N LYS A 187 -18.74 -16.19 -11.08
CA LYS A 187 -18.16 -17.49 -11.44
C LYS A 187 -16.99 -17.29 -12.41
N PRO A 188 -15.83 -17.92 -12.16
CA PRO A 188 -14.69 -17.77 -13.04
C PRO A 188 -14.99 -18.42 -14.40
N GLU A 189 -14.89 -17.64 -15.48
CA GLU A 189 -14.60 -18.21 -16.80
C GLU A 189 -13.13 -18.63 -16.79
N SER A 190 -12.90 -19.91 -17.05
CA SER A 190 -11.58 -20.52 -17.14
C SER A 190 -10.86 -19.92 -18.35
N PHE A 191 -9.83 -19.10 -18.08
CA PHE A 191 -8.81 -18.55 -18.99
C PHE A 191 -9.02 -17.12 -19.53
N GLY A 192 -7.90 -16.37 -19.60
CA GLY A 192 -7.77 -15.12 -20.35
C GLY A 192 -8.24 -13.85 -19.64
N THR A 193 -8.62 -12.83 -20.42
CA THR A 193 -9.03 -11.48 -19.95
C THR A 193 -10.40 -11.44 -19.27
N GLN A 194 -11.10 -12.57 -19.19
CA GLN A 194 -12.43 -12.70 -18.62
C GLN A 194 -12.42 -12.77 -17.09
N TYR A 195 -11.29 -13.15 -16.46
CA TYR A 195 -11.13 -13.18 -14.99
C TYR A 195 -11.42 -11.83 -14.32
N SER A 196 -11.15 -10.74 -15.02
CA SER A 196 -11.34 -9.37 -14.53
C SER A 196 -12.78 -8.86 -14.67
N LYS A 197 -13.59 -9.52 -15.52
CA LYS A 197 -14.96 -9.10 -15.87
C LYS A 197 -15.98 -9.61 -14.87
N LYS A 198 -15.79 -9.33 -13.59
CA LYS A 198 -16.73 -9.70 -12.52
C LYS A 198 -17.51 -8.47 -12.05
N PRO A 199 -18.77 -8.60 -11.62
CA PRO A 199 -19.47 -7.52 -10.94
C PRO A 199 -18.62 -7.01 -9.77
N LYS A 200 -18.55 -5.69 -9.59
CA LYS A 200 -17.76 -5.10 -8.51
C LYS A 200 -18.33 -3.77 -8.05
N LEU A 201 -18.11 -3.47 -6.78
CA LEU A 201 -18.43 -2.18 -6.18
C LEU A 201 -17.14 -1.38 -6.02
N ILE A 202 -17.05 -0.27 -6.73
CA ILE A 202 -15.94 0.69 -6.60
C ILE A 202 -16.34 1.71 -5.54
N VAL A 203 -15.50 1.83 -4.51
CA VAL A 203 -15.74 2.69 -3.36
C VAL A 203 -14.67 3.77 -3.34
N GLN A 204 -15.10 5.03 -3.32
CA GLN A 204 -14.23 6.15 -3.02
C GLN A 204 -14.43 6.54 -1.56
N TYR A 205 -13.35 6.68 -0.81
CA TYR A 205 -13.40 6.95 0.62
C TYR A 205 -12.24 7.83 1.09
N ALA A 206 -12.47 8.54 2.18
CA ALA A 206 -11.43 9.21 2.96
C ALA A 206 -11.31 8.51 4.31
N VAL A 207 -10.09 8.36 4.82
CA VAL A 207 -9.88 7.87 6.19
C VAL A 207 -9.41 9.05 7.02
N ASN A 208 -10.04 9.25 8.18
CA ASN A 208 -9.45 10.14 9.17
C ASN A 208 -8.23 9.40 9.76
N LEU A 209 -7.04 9.80 9.32
CA LEU A 209 -5.78 9.10 9.59
C LEU A 209 -5.34 9.14 11.07
N TYR A 210 -6.15 9.71 11.96
CA TYR A 210 -5.77 10.03 13.32
C TYR A 210 -6.73 9.44 14.35
N PRO A 211 -6.22 8.89 15.49
CA PRO A 211 -4.83 8.59 15.84
C PRO A 211 -4.38 7.17 15.43
N LYS A 212 -5.16 6.45 14.61
CA LYS A 212 -5.09 4.98 14.45
C LYS A 212 -3.87 4.42 13.71
N LEU A 213 -2.90 5.22 13.27
CA LEU A 213 -1.63 4.70 12.76
C LEU A 213 -0.73 4.30 13.94
N SER A 214 -1.09 3.26 14.69
CA SER A 214 -0.22 2.68 15.73
C SER A 214 1.03 2.05 15.13
N ASP A 215 0.97 1.62 13.86
CA ASP A 215 1.92 0.67 13.29
C ASP A 215 2.43 1.07 11.92
N TRP A 216 3.71 0.80 11.70
CA TRP A 216 4.45 1.15 10.50
C TRP A 216 4.20 0.15 9.37
N SER A 217 2.95 0.03 8.94
CA SER A 217 2.81 -0.25 7.52
C SER A 217 3.54 0.91 6.81
N GLN A 218 4.78 0.68 6.35
CA GLN A 218 5.54 1.58 5.50
C GLN A 218 4.55 2.17 4.51
N LEU A 219 4.51 3.49 4.41
CA LEU A 219 3.41 4.17 3.75
C LEU A 219 3.51 4.03 2.22
N ARG A 220 3.04 2.87 1.78
CA ARG A 220 2.40 2.45 0.53
C ARG A 220 3.13 2.65 -0.79
N ASN A 221 2.69 1.81 -1.72
CA ASN A 221 2.65 2.01 -3.17
C ASN A 221 3.81 1.53 -4.01
N ASP A 222 4.77 0.83 -3.43
CA ASP A 222 5.71 0.03 -4.21
C ASP A 222 5.98 -1.29 -3.49
N GLY A 223 6.18 -2.35 -4.25
CA GLY A 223 6.42 -3.69 -3.69
C GLY A 223 7.74 -3.82 -2.96
N GLN A 224 8.49 -2.75 -2.73
CA GLN A 224 9.70 -2.77 -1.92
C GLN A 224 9.56 -1.99 -0.61
N HIS A 225 8.42 -1.35 -0.42
CA HIS A 225 8.15 -0.48 0.70
C HIS A 225 9.27 0.56 0.83
N SER A 226 9.28 1.57 -0.05
CA SER A 226 10.25 2.69 -0.25
C SER A 226 10.68 3.51 0.97
N GLY A 227 10.61 2.94 2.16
CA GLY A 227 11.28 3.42 3.34
C GLY A 227 10.66 4.67 3.90
N TYR A 228 9.48 5.06 3.40
CA TYR A 228 8.83 6.29 3.81
C TYR A 228 8.03 6.11 5.12
N THR A 229 8.36 6.94 6.12
CA THR A 229 7.60 7.09 7.36
C THR A 229 6.96 8.47 7.48
N ARG A 230 5.70 8.51 7.95
CA ARG A 230 4.96 9.75 8.27
C ARG A 230 5.43 10.45 9.55
N TRP A 231 6.42 9.88 10.23
CA TRP A 231 6.93 10.45 11.47
C TRP A 231 7.92 11.58 11.18
N MET A 232 7.69 12.72 11.83
CA MET A 232 8.65 13.82 11.88
C MET A 232 9.61 13.60 13.05
N SER A 233 10.87 13.92 12.85
CA SER A 233 11.86 14.11 13.91
C SER A 233 12.16 15.61 14.06
N ASN A 234 12.15 16.10 15.30
CA ASN A 234 12.52 17.48 15.62
C ASN A 234 14.05 17.65 15.83
N THR A 235 14.82 16.57 15.86
CA THR A 235 16.24 16.61 16.19
C THR A 235 17.14 16.71 14.97
N SER A 236 18.14 17.61 15.01
CA SER A 236 19.33 17.49 14.16
C SER A 236 20.22 16.40 14.71
N GLU A 237 20.32 15.31 13.96
CA GLU A 237 21.22 14.20 14.25
C GLU A 237 22.63 14.57 13.79
N SER A 238 23.64 14.44 14.66
CA SER A 238 25.05 14.74 14.34
C SER A 238 25.94 13.48 14.29
N ALA A 239 25.49 12.39 14.93
CA ALA A 239 26.15 11.09 14.93
C ALA A 239 25.10 9.97 14.99
N ALA A 240 25.51 8.72 14.77
CA ALA A 240 24.67 7.55 15.01
C ALA A 240 25.48 6.39 15.59
N ASN A 241 24.89 5.69 16.57
CA ASN A 241 25.46 4.52 17.21
C ASN A 241 24.82 3.27 16.65
N ILE A 242 25.67 2.28 16.30
CA ILE A 242 25.24 0.97 15.82
C ILE A 242 25.32 0.01 17.00
N ILE A 243 24.18 -0.56 17.37
CA ILE A 243 24.04 -1.45 18.52
C ILE A 243 23.62 -2.83 17.99
N PRO A 244 24.49 -3.86 18.08
CA PRO A 244 24.06 -5.23 17.81
C PRO A 244 23.16 -5.73 18.93
N LEU A 245 21.98 -6.22 18.57
CA LEU A 245 21.03 -6.88 19.45
C LEU A 245 21.21 -8.38 19.28
N TYR A 246 21.57 -9.05 20.38
CA TYR A 246 21.79 -10.49 20.40
C TYR A 246 20.46 -11.24 20.46
N HIS A 247 20.26 -12.20 19.55
CA HIS A 247 19.18 -13.16 19.68
C HIS A 247 19.48 -14.11 20.86
N PRO A 248 18.57 -14.28 21.85
CA PRO A 248 18.84 -15.05 23.07
C PRO A 248 19.29 -16.49 22.82
N ASP A 249 18.76 -17.13 21.77
CA ASP A 249 18.95 -18.57 21.54
C ASP A 249 20.18 -18.93 20.68
N LYS A 250 21.08 -17.98 20.39
CA LYS A 250 22.27 -18.18 19.52
C LYS A 250 21.96 -18.74 18.11
N GLY A 251 20.72 -18.58 17.63
CA GLY A 251 20.30 -18.95 16.28
C GLY A 251 20.70 -17.90 15.23
N PHE A 252 20.52 -18.25 13.96
CA PHE A 252 20.75 -17.37 12.81
C PHE A 252 19.47 -16.64 12.42
N ILE A 253 19.61 -15.40 11.95
CA ILE A 253 18.51 -14.69 11.27
C ILE A 253 18.36 -15.29 9.86
N SER A 254 17.16 -15.76 9.56
CA SER A 254 16.80 -16.46 8.33
C SER A 254 15.98 -15.56 7.39
N GLY A 255 16.15 -15.77 6.10
CA GLY A 255 15.45 -15.11 5.00
C GLY A 255 16.01 -15.67 3.69
N SER A 256 15.19 -15.87 2.67
CA SER A 256 15.66 -16.54 1.45
C SER A 256 16.40 -15.62 0.47
N ASP A 257 16.45 -14.31 0.72
CA ASP A 257 17.07 -13.32 -0.14
C ASP A 257 18.35 -12.73 0.50
N PRO A 258 19.24 -12.10 -0.30
CA PRO A 258 20.35 -11.31 0.24
C PRO A 258 19.88 -10.03 0.97
N LEU A 259 18.58 -9.72 0.93
CA LEU A 259 18.00 -8.53 1.54
C LEU A 259 17.76 -8.75 3.04
N GLY A 260 17.30 -9.93 3.47
CA GLY A 260 16.93 -10.25 4.84
C GLY A 260 15.49 -9.84 5.17
N ALA A 261 14.69 -10.80 5.67
CA ALA A 261 13.28 -10.57 5.99
C ALA A 261 13.10 -9.92 7.37
N MET A 262 12.59 -8.68 7.39
CA MET A 262 12.26 -7.94 8.61
C MET A 262 11.05 -7.04 8.36
N LEU A 263 10.23 -6.86 9.39
CA LEU A 263 9.26 -5.77 9.48
C LEU A 263 9.30 -5.14 10.85
N ILE A 264 8.54 -4.06 11.03
CA ILE A 264 8.40 -3.45 12.34
C ILE A 264 6.93 -3.29 12.71
N TYR A 265 6.60 -3.70 13.94
CA TYR A 265 5.27 -3.64 14.50
C TYR A 265 5.31 -3.07 15.91
N ASN A 266 4.46 -2.09 16.21
CA ASN A 266 4.38 -1.35 17.47
C ASN A 266 5.75 -0.83 17.96
N GLY A 267 6.57 -0.35 17.02
CA GLY A 267 7.92 0.16 17.30
C GLY A 267 8.99 -0.92 17.50
N ASN A 268 8.64 -2.19 17.40
CA ASN A 268 9.47 -3.35 17.74
C ASN A 268 9.69 -4.26 16.52
N PRO A 269 10.95 -4.64 16.22
CA PRO A 269 11.28 -5.45 15.06
C PRO A 269 10.71 -6.85 15.14
N VAL A 270 10.20 -7.33 14.00
CA VAL A 270 9.84 -8.73 13.76
C VAL A 270 10.80 -9.29 12.73
N ILE A 271 11.47 -10.38 13.09
CA ILE A 271 12.48 -11.06 12.28
C ILE A 271 12.13 -12.55 12.14
N PHE A 272 12.82 -13.23 11.23
CA PHE A 272 12.75 -14.68 11.11
C PHE A 272 14.07 -15.29 11.58
N THR A 273 14.00 -16.35 12.36
CA THR A 273 15.18 -17.01 12.92
C THR A 273 15.15 -18.50 12.70
N ARG A 274 16.32 -19.12 12.70
CA ARG A 274 16.51 -20.57 12.65
C ARG A 274 17.59 -20.95 13.65
N ASP A 275 17.46 -22.12 14.26
CA ASP A 275 18.51 -22.66 15.10
C ASP A 275 19.81 -22.93 14.31
N SER A 276 20.95 -22.98 15.00
CA SER A 276 22.24 -23.21 14.38
C SER A 276 22.43 -24.64 13.86
N THR A 277 21.58 -25.58 14.29
CA THR A 277 21.66 -26.98 13.87
C THR A 277 20.74 -27.35 12.71
N ASN A 278 19.92 -26.39 12.22
CA ASN A 278 18.88 -26.61 11.21
C ASN A 278 17.88 -27.72 11.57
N LYS A 279 17.76 -28.09 12.85
CA LYS A 279 16.86 -29.16 13.30
C LYS A 279 15.48 -28.64 13.70
N GLU A 280 15.41 -27.38 14.12
CA GLU A 280 14.17 -26.73 14.53
C GLU A 280 13.53 -25.99 13.34
N PRO A 281 12.19 -25.85 13.34
CA PRO A 281 11.51 -25.06 12.33
C PRO A 281 11.96 -23.60 12.42
N ILE A 282 11.91 -22.90 11.29
CA ILE A 282 12.09 -21.46 11.24
C ILE A 282 11.03 -20.82 12.13
N ARG A 283 11.35 -19.70 12.78
CA ARG A 283 10.44 -19.01 13.68
C ARG A 283 10.28 -17.56 13.26
N ALA A 284 9.05 -17.04 13.30
CA ALA A 284 8.82 -15.61 13.33
C ALA A 284 8.95 -15.13 14.78
N VAL A 285 9.70 -14.05 15.01
CA VAL A 285 10.05 -13.57 16.35
C VAL A 285 9.89 -12.06 16.40
N GLN A 286 9.14 -11.54 17.36
CA GLN A 286 9.20 -10.11 17.70
C GLN A 286 10.17 -9.87 18.85
N LEU A 287 11.02 -8.86 18.70
CA LEU A 287 12.00 -8.45 19.70
C LEU A 287 11.65 -7.06 20.22
N ASP A 288 11.91 -6.80 21.49
CA ASP A 288 11.87 -5.44 22.03
C ASP A 288 13.11 -4.62 21.63
N ALA A 289 13.18 -3.37 22.07
CA ALA A 289 14.30 -2.47 21.79
C ALA A 289 15.64 -2.91 22.38
N ALA A 290 15.66 -3.88 23.30
CA ALA A 290 16.85 -4.49 23.88
C ALA A 290 17.23 -5.84 23.24
N GLY A 291 16.43 -6.33 22.28
CA GLY A 291 16.63 -7.62 21.64
C GLY A 291 16.02 -8.81 22.38
N LYS A 292 15.19 -8.58 23.40
CA LYS A 292 14.50 -9.66 24.12
C LYS A 292 13.27 -10.11 23.32
N ILE A 293 13.05 -11.42 23.28
CA ILE A 293 11.88 -12.02 22.62
C ILE A 293 10.60 -11.62 23.36
N LEU A 294 9.68 -11.00 22.63
CA LEU A 294 8.32 -10.70 23.08
C LEU A 294 7.38 -11.88 22.79
N TRP A 295 7.48 -12.46 21.60
CA TRP A 295 6.80 -13.70 21.22
C TRP A 295 7.54 -14.40 20.08
N SER A 296 7.24 -15.68 19.89
CA SER A 296 7.83 -16.49 18.83
C SER A 296 6.91 -17.60 18.35
N VAL A 297 6.71 -17.72 17.04
CA VAL A 297 5.81 -18.69 16.41
C VAL A 297 6.53 -19.50 15.33
N PRO A 298 6.38 -20.84 15.29
CA PRO A 298 7.00 -21.66 14.26
C PRO A 298 6.37 -21.43 12.88
N MET A 299 7.21 -21.42 11.86
CA MET A 299 6.90 -21.24 10.46
C MET A 299 7.16 -22.54 9.70
N ALA A 300 6.30 -22.85 8.74
CA ALA A 300 6.44 -24.06 7.93
C ALA A 300 7.64 -23.97 6.96
N GLU A 301 7.95 -22.77 6.47
CA GLU A 301 9.00 -22.54 5.47
C GLU A 301 9.63 -21.15 5.65
N ILE A 302 10.75 -20.91 4.96
CA ILE A 302 11.42 -19.61 4.95
C ILE A 302 10.54 -18.64 4.18
N ASN A 303 10.31 -17.46 4.75
CA ASN A 303 9.65 -16.37 4.06
C ASN A 303 10.52 -15.90 2.88
N LYS A 304 9.92 -15.86 1.69
CA LYS A 304 10.67 -15.64 0.44
C LYS A 304 11.08 -14.18 0.23
N PHE A 305 10.25 -13.28 0.72
CA PHE A 305 10.33 -11.84 0.50
C PHE A 305 10.20 -11.10 1.84
N CYS A 306 10.48 -9.80 1.87
CA CYS A 306 10.10 -8.99 3.04
C CYS A 306 8.61 -9.18 3.36
N PRO A 307 8.26 -9.48 4.63
CA PRO A 307 6.86 -9.69 5.00
C PRO A 307 6.07 -8.37 4.88
N LEU A 308 4.79 -8.48 4.56
CA LEU A 308 3.88 -7.35 4.45
C LEU A 308 3.05 -7.22 5.73
N ILE A 309 2.54 -6.04 6.04
CA ILE A 309 1.66 -5.83 7.20
C ILE A 309 0.55 -4.85 6.85
N ASP A 310 -0.68 -5.17 7.24
CA ASP A 310 -1.80 -4.22 7.13
C ASP A 310 -2.07 -3.44 8.42
N GLU A 311 -2.97 -2.47 8.33
CA GLU A 311 -3.36 -1.59 9.43
C GLU A 311 -4.00 -2.33 10.63
N LYS A 312 -4.43 -3.59 10.46
CA LYS A 312 -4.98 -4.40 11.54
C LYS A 312 -3.89 -5.22 12.27
N GLY A 313 -2.62 -5.04 11.89
CA GLY A 313 -1.51 -5.79 12.46
C GLY A 313 -1.44 -7.23 11.94
N ARG A 314 -2.00 -7.52 10.76
CA ARG A 314 -1.88 -8.85 10.15
C ARG A 314 -0.64 -8.88 9.27
N MET A 315 0.29 -9.76 9.59
CA MET A 315 1.53 -9.97 8.83
C MET A 315 1.32 -11.04 7.76
N TYR A 316 1.64 -10.72 6.50
CA TYR A 316 1.57 -11.62 5.36
C TYR A 316 2.98 -12.12 5.03
N CYS A 317 3.20 -13.41 5.17
CA CYS A 317 4.43 -14.10 4.81
C CYS A 317 4.18 -14.94 3.56
N ILE A 318 5.01 -14.76 2.55
CA ILE A 318 4.90 -15.45 1.27
C ILE A 318 6.15 -16.30 1.12
N THR A 319 5.98 -17.61 1.21
CA THR A 319 7.05 -18.60 1.04
C THR A 319 7.13 -19.02 -0.43
N THR A 320 7.94 -20.03 -0.74
CA THR A 320 8.03 -20.57 -2.11
C THR A 320 6.67 -21.06 -2.63
N ASN A 321 5.82 -21.60 -1.77
CA ASN A 321 4.58 -22.28 -2.17
C ASN A 321 3.35 -21.88 -1.34
N ARG A 322 3.47 -21.02 -0.30
CA ARG A 322 2.39 -20.74 0.65
C ARG A 322 2.24 -19.26 0.96
N LEU A 323 0.99 -18.88 1.26
CA LEU A 323 0.64 -17.64 1.92
C LEU A 323 0.27 -17.96 3.38
N ILE A 324 1.01 -17.35 4.31
CA ILE A 324 0.78 -17.45 5.75
C ILE A 324 0.41 -16.06 6.26
N VAL A 325 -0.65 -15.96 7.07
CA VAL A 325 -1.04 -14.70 7.74
C VAL A 325 -0.97 -14.88 9.24
N LEU A 326 -0.19 -14.06 9.92
CA LEU A 326 -0.06 -14.03 11.38
C LEU A 326 -0.75 -12.78 11.95
N ASP A 327 -1.39 -12.92 13.10
CA ASP A 327 -1.97 -11.83 13.89
C ASP A 327 -0.92 -11.29 14.87
N LEU A 328 -0.29 -10.17 14.55
CA LEU A 328 0.73 -9.58 15.42
C LEU A 328 0.12 -8.97 16.69
N ALA A 329 -1.15 -8.57 16.67
CA ALA A 329 -1.85 -8.07 17.85
C ALA A 329 -2.08 -9.18 18.89
N ASN A 330 -2.06 -10.44 18.44
CA ASN A 330 -2.24 -11.63 19.26
C ASN A 330 -0.99 -12.53 19.22
N SER A 331 0.17 -11.92 19.47
CA SER A 331 1.47 -12.59 19.62
C SER A 331 1.87 -13.51 18.46
N GLY A 332 1.52 -13.13 17.23
CA GLY A 332 1.87 -13.85 16.01
C GLY A 332 1.00 -15.05 15.71
N ASN A 333 -0.18 -15.19 16.35
CA ASN A 333 -1.08 -16.32 16.13
C ASN A 333 -1.42 -16.49 14.64
N LYS A 334 -1.31 -17.72 14.14
CA LYS A 334 -1.55 -18.04 12.72
C LYS A 334 -3.05 -17.96 12.41
N LEU A 335 -3.43 -16.99 11.58
CA LEU A 335 -4.81 -16.79 11.09
C LEU A 335 -5.08 -17.54 9.78
N PHE A 336 -4.05 -17.72 8.96
CA PHE A 336 -4.17 -18.27 7.62
C PHE A 336 -2.91 -19.01 7.22
N ASP A 337 -3.04 -20.13 6.51
CA ASP A 337 -1.91 -20.89 6.00
C ASP A 337 -2.39 -21.81 4.86
N VAL A 338 -2.20 -21.37 3.61
CA VAL A 338 -2.69 -22.10 2.42
C VAL A 338 -1.64 -22.15 1.31
N PRO A 339 -1.66 -23.19 0.46
CA PRO A 339 -0.84 -23.22 -0.75
C PRO A 339 -1.21 -22.09 -1.71
N LEU A 340 -0.21 -21.39 -2.26
CA LEU A 340 -0.39 -20.34 -3.29
C LEU A 340 -1.12 -20.88 -4.52
N ALA A 341 -0.83 -22.11 -4.94
CA ALA A 341 -1.51 -22.76 -6.06
C ALA A 341 -3.04 -22.88 -5.85
N SER A 342 -3.50 -22.99 -4.60
CA SER A 342 -4.94 -23.02 -4.29
C SER A 342 -5.62 -21.65 -4.42
N LEU A 343 -4.86 -20.56 -4.28
CA LEU A 343 -5.36 -19.18 -4.43
C LEU A 343 -5.24 -18.68 -5.87
N LEU A 344 -4.14 -19.05 -6.54
CA LEU A 344 -3.77 -18.52 -7.86
C LEU A 344 -4.23 -19.42 -9.01
N GLY A 345 -4.50 -20.70 -8.77
CA GLY A 345 -4.66 -21.67 -9.85
C GLY A 345 -3.30 -22.17 -10.36
N SER A 346 -3.30 -23.32 -11.02
CA SER A 346 -2.08 -23.98 -11.50
C SER A 346 -1.42 -23.29 -12.70
N ASP A 347 -2.13 -22.38 -13.37
CA ASP A 347 -1.70 -21.68 -14.58
C ASP A 347 -0.82 -20.45 -14.31
N VAL A 348 -0.89 -19.86 -13.11
CA VAL A 348 -0.19 -18.61 -12.75
C VAL A 348 1.30 -18.81 -12.46
N GLY A 349 1.71 -20.01 -12.04
CA GLY A 349 3.09 -20.32 -11.67
C GLY A 349 3.50 -19.80 -10.29
N ALA A 350 4.81 -19.78 -10.03
CA ALA A 350 5.38 -19.36 -8.75
C ALA A 350 5.45 -17.83 -8.63
N VAL A 351 5.37 -17.29 -7.41
CA VAL A 351 5.64 -15.87 -7.15
C VAL A 351 7.14 -15.60 -7.31
N ILE A 352 7.51 -14.70 -8.22
CA ILE A 352 8.91 -14.49 -8.66
C ILE A 352 9.51 -13.17 -8.19
N ASN A 353 8.70 -12.21 -7.75
CA ASN A 353 9.18 -10.91 -7.30
C ASN A 353 8.41 -10.40 -6.07
N THR A 354 8.89 -9.34 -5.43
CA THR A 354 8.38 -8.85 -4.15
C THR A 354 6.90 -8.48 -4.27
N PRO A 355 6.04 -9.09 -3.43
CA PRO A 355 4.63 -8.77 -3.32
C PRO A 355 4.37 -7.33 -2.85
N THR A 356 3.17 -6.81 -3.12
CA THR A 356 2.73 -5.49 -2.66
C THR A 356 1.42 -5.62 -1.92
N LEU A 357 1.25 -4.84 -0.85
CA LEU A 357 -0.02 -4.74 -0.12
C LEU A 357 -0.61 -3.35 -0.33
N GLY A 358 -1.81 -3.29 -0.88
CA GLY A 358 -2.65 -2.10 -0.88
C GLY A 358 -3.12 -1.80 0.55
N TYR A 359 -3.48 -0.56 0.80
CA TYR A 359 -3.98 -0.11 2.09
C TYR A 359 -5.29 -0.76 2.50
N ASP A 360 -6.14 -1.00 1.52
CA ASP A 360 -7.37 -1.76 1.69
C ASP A 360 -7.11 -3.25 1.98
N GLY A 361 -5.84 -3.68 2.00
CA GLY A 361 -5.39 -5.04 2.24
C GLY A 361 -5.37 -5.91 0.98
N MET A 362 -5.56 -5.34 -0.22
CA MET A 362 -5.40 -6.09 -1.47
C MET A 362 -3.96 -6.53 -1.64
N LEU A 363 -3.78 -7.79 -2.05
CA LEU A 363 -2.47 -8.39 -2.22
C LEU A 363 -2.13 -8.52 -3.70
N TYR A 364 -0.99 -7.97 -4.11
CA TYR A 364 -0.48 -8.01 -5.48
C TYR A 364 0.71 -8.94 -5.56
N LEU A 365 0.64 -9.91 -6.47
CA LEU A 365 1.59 -11.01 -6.60
C LEU A 365 2.15 -11.06 -8.03
N PRO A 366 3.43 -10.67 -8.23
CA PRO A 366 4.13 -10.90 -9.49
C PRO A 366 4.55 -12.37 -9.57
N ALA A 367 3.89 -13.14 -10.43
CA ALA A 367 4.15 -14.56 -10.65
C ALA A 367 4.70 -14.83 -12.05
N SER A 368 5.21 -16.05 -12.28
CA SER A 368 5.88 -16.43 -13.53
C SER A 368 5.03 -16.16 -14.77
N ASN A 369 3.73 -16.43 -14.72
CA ASN A 369 2.84 -16.33 -15.89
C ASN A 369 1.78 -15.22 -15.76
N ALA A 370 1.74 -14.50 -14.64
CA ALA A 370 0.81 -13.39 -14.46
C ALA A 370 1.20 -12.46 -13.31
N VAL A 371 0.74 -11.22 -13.39
CA VAL A 371 0.58 -10.35 -12.21
C VAL A 371 -0.86 -10.51 -11.71
N VAL A 372 -1.03 -10.86 -10.43
CA VAL A 372 -2.35 -11.16 -9.84
C VAL A 372 -2.67 -10.22 -8.70
N ALA A 373 -3.87 -9.66 -8.69
CA ALA A 373 -4.43 -8.97 -7.52
C ALA A 373 -5.47 -9.85 -6.81
N LEU A 374 -5.31 -10.02 -5.50
CA LEU A 374 -6.22 -10.76 -4.64
C LEU A 374 -6.96 -9.80 -3.69
N THR A 375 -8.24 -10.06 -3.46
CA THR A 375 -9.02 -9.33 -2.46
C THR A 375 -8.44 -9.52 -1.05
N PRO A 376 -8.69 -8.61 -0.11
CA PRO A 376 -8.14 -8.68 1.24
C PRO A 376 -8.50 -9.96 2.01
N PHE A 377 -7.70 -10.25 3.04
CA PHE A 377 -7.99 -11.32 4.01
C PHE A 377 -9.42 -11.18 4.58
N PRO A 378 -10.17 -12.28 4.77
CA PRO A 378 -9.75 -13.68 4.64
C PRO A 378 -10.03 -14.32 3.26
N LYS A 379 -10.56 -13.56 2.31
CA LYS A 379 -11.19 -14.17 1.11
C LYS A 379 -10.19 -14.52 0.01
N PHE A 380 -9.19 -13.67 -0.23
CA PHE A 380 -8.16 -13.86 -1.27
C PHE A 380 -8.70 -14.30 -2.64
N LYS A 381 -9.88 -13.79 -3.03
CA LYS A 381 -10.44 -14.02 -4.37
C LYS A 381 -9.61 -13.24 -5.39
N THR A 382 -9.33 -13.83 -6.54
CA THR A 382 -8.72 -13.09 -7.66
C THR A 382 -9.65 -11.96 -8.11
N LEU A 383 -9.18 -10.71 -7.98
CA LEU A 383 -9.83 -9.50 -8.47
C LEU A 383 -9.56 -9.31 -9.97
N TRP A 384 -8.29 -9.39 -10.37
CA TRP A 384 -7.85 -9.32 -11.75
C TRP A 384 -6.52 -10.06 -11.95
N ARG A 385 -6.21 -10.40 -13.20
CA ARG A 385 -4.93 -10.99 -13.62
C ARG A 385 -4.47 -10.30 -14.89
N TYR A 386 -3.20 -9.90 -14.90
CA TYR A 386 -2.52 -9.48 -16.12
C TYR A 386 -1.63 -10.64 -16.59
N PRO A 387 -1.95 -11.28 -17.74
CA PRO A 387 -1.23 -12.45 -18.20
C PRO A 387 0.14 -12.10 -18.80
N ILE A 388 1.11 -12.99 -18.60
CA ILE A 388 2.43 -12.96 -19.22
C ILE A 388 2.46 -14.12 -20.21
N ASN A 389 2.45 -13.80 -21.51
CA ASN A 389 2.13 -14.76 -22.57
C ASN A 389 3.35 -15.22 -23.39
N ARG A 390 4.56 -14.83 -23.00
CA ARG A 390 5.78 -15.13 -23.75
C ARG A 390 6.85 -15.74 -22.86
N ASP A 391 7.48 -16.78 -23.39
CA ASP A 391 8.70 -17.32 -22.80
C ASP A 391 9.75 -16.20 -22.71
N ASN A 392 10.38 -16.07 -21.54
CA ASN A 392 11.37 -15.02 -21.22
C ASN A 392 10.81 -13.60 -21.04
N GLU A 393 9.52 -13.45 -20.70
CA GLU A 393 9.01 -12.23 -20.09
C GLU A 393 8.96 -12.37 -18.57
N TRP A 394 9.41 -11.33 -17.86
CA TRP A 394 9.38 -11.25 -16.40
C TRP A 394 8.76 -9.92 -15.96
N THR A 395 8.24 -9.89 -14.73
CA THR A 395 7.64 -8.69 -14.16
C THR A 395 8.28 -8.31 -12.84
N GLY A 396 8.47 -7.01 -12.66
CA GLY A 396 8.84 -6.40 -11.39
C GLY A 396 7.70 -6.40 -10.37
N PRO A 397 7.99 -5.91 -9.16
CA PRO A 397 6.98 -5.64 -8.15
C PRO A 397 5.90 -4.68 -8.68
N VAL A 398 4.70 -4.80 -8.14
CA VAL A 398 3.61 -3.85 -8.41
C VAL A 398 3.82 -2.59 -7.56
N SER A 399 3.43 -1.46 -8.10
CA SER A 399 3.42 -0.17 -7.43
C SER A 399 2.08 0.49 -7.68
N LEU A 400 1.51 1.19 -6.71
CA LEU A 400 0.17 1.74 -6.80
C LEU A 400 0.24 3.27 -6.92
N SER A 401 -0.80 3.91 -7.42
CA SER A 401 -0.96 5.35 -7.15
C SER A 401 -1.30 5.57 -5.67
N ASN A 402 -1.03 6.75 -5.10
CA ASN A 402 -1.39 7.12 -3.72
C ASN A 402 -2.86 6.90 -3.37
N ASN A 403 -3.73 7.09 -4.36
CA ASN A 403 -5.16 6.81 -4.26
C ASN A 403 -5.57 5.37 -4.63
N GLU A 404 -4.61 4.51 -4.97
CA GLU A 404 -4.77 3.09 -5.34
C GLU A 404 -5.65 2.83 -6.57
N ARG A 405 -5.87 3.84 -7.41
CA ARG A 405 -6.66 3.70 -8.64
C ARG A 405 -5.90 3.06 -9.79
N ASN A 406 -4.58 3.20 -9.82
CA ASN A 406 -3.74 2.67 -10.88
C ASN A 406 -2.66 1.75 -10.29
N ALA A 407 -2.33 0.69 -11.02
CA ALA A 407 -1.22 -0.20 -10.73
C ALA A 407 -0.15 -0.04 -11.81
N PHE A 408 1.11 -0.02 -11.39
CA PHE A 408 2.30 0.18 -12.21
C PHE A 408 3.24 -1.00 -11.98
N PHE A 409 3.86 -1.52 -13.03
CA PHE A 409 4.96 -2.49 -12.90
C PHE A 409 5.83 -2.44 -14.14
N ILE A 410 7.08 -2.89 -14.00
CA ILE A 410 8.00 -3.03 -15.13
C ILE A 410 7.84 -4.44 -15.69
N LYS A 411 7.51 -4.54 -16.97
CA LYS A 411 7.60 -5.78 -17.72
C LYS A 411 8.91 -5.80 -18.50
N VAL A 412 9.70 -6.84 -18.32
CA VAL A 412 11.02 -7.00 -18.94
C VAL A 412 11.00 -8.21 -19.85
N ASN A 413 11.71 -8.12 -20.95
CA ASN A 413 12.17 -9.28 -21.70
C ASN A 413 13.69 -9.22 -21.89
N GLN A 414 14.28 -10.19 -22.60
CA GLN A 414 15.74 -10.34 -22.75
C GLN A 414 16.50 -9.07 -23.21
N ASN A 415 15.85 -8.07 -23.83
CA ASN A 415 16.53 -6.90 -24.39
C ASN A 415 15.86 -5.55 -24.09
N TYR A 416 14.66 -5.52 -23.50
CA TYR A 416 13.97 -4.27 -23.19
C TYR A 416 12.99 -4.41 -22.02
N GLY A 417 12.75 -3.28 -21.36
CA GLY A 417 11.69 -3.10 -20.37
C GLY A 417 10.56 -2.20 -20.90
N GLN A 418 9.40 -2.31 -20.27
CA GLN A 418 8.28 -1.38 -20.41
C GLN A 418 7.65 -1.12 -19.05
N LEU A 419 7.37 0.15 -18.74
CA LEU A 419 6.45 0.50 -17.67
C LEU A 419 5.03 0.23 -18.17
N ILE A 420 4.28 -0.60 -17.45
CA ILE A 420 2.87 -0.89 -17.71
C ILE A 420 2.01 -0.15 -16.68
N VAL A 421 0.89 0.44 -17.11
CA VAL A 421 -0.13 1.02 -16.22
C VAL A 421 -1.45 0.28 -16.41
N LEU A 422 -2.05 -0.16 -15.32
CA LEU A 422 -3.37 -0.81 -15.28
C LEU A 422 -4.37 0.02 -14.47
N ASP A 423 -5.65 -0.04 -14.83
CA ASP A 423 -6.75 0.31 -13.93
C ASP A 423 -6.78 -0.73 -12.81
N ASN A 424 -6.55 -0.32 -11.58
CA ASN A 424 -6.44 -1.25 -10.44
C ASN A 424 -7.79 -1.90 -10.08
N SER A 425 -8.92 -1.39 -10.57
CA SER A 425 -10.23 -1.98 -10.31
C SER A 425 -10.48 -3.27 -11.11
N ASP A 426 -9.79 -3.47 -12.24
CA ASP A 426 -9.98 -4.66 -13.08
C ASP A 426 -8.75 -5.11 -13.88
N GLY A 427 -7.58 -4.51 -13.65
CA GLY A 427 -6.35 -4.90 -14.32
C GLY A 427 -6.33 -4.57 -15.82
N THR A 428 -7.27 -3.76 -16.32
CA THR A 428 -7.28 -3.34 -17.73
C THR A 428 -6.05 -2.48 -18.03
N PRO A 429 -5.27 -2.80 -19.08
CA PRO A 429 -4.16 -1.95 -19.48
C PRO A 429 -4.66 -0.58 -19.93
N LEU A 430 -4.12 0.48 -19.33
CA LEU A 430 -4.44 1.85 -19.66
C LEU A 430 -3.41 2.48 -20.60
N ASP A 431 -2.12 2.24 -20.34
CA ASP A 431 -1.03 2.67 -21.20
C ASP A 431 0.28 1.89 -20.90
N SER A 432 1.28 2.06 -21.76
CA SER A 432 2.63 1.54 -21.55
C SER A 432 3.71 2.47 -22.10
N SER A 433 4.91 2.46 -21.50
CA SER A 433 6.05 3.17 -22.08
C SER A 433 6.54 2.49 -23.37
N SER A 434 7.21 3.27 -24.22
CA SER A 434 7.94 2.74 -25.37
C SER A 434 8.98 1.71 -24.92
N GLN A 435 9.10 0.61 -25.68
CA GLN A 435 10.14 -0.41 -25.50
C GLN A 435 11.56 0.17 -25.62
N ASN A 436 11.69 1.31 -26.30
CA ASN A 436 12.99 1.94 -26.52
C ASN A 436 13.53 2.70 -25.31
N HIS A 437 12.71 2.97 -24.29
CA HIS A 437 13.18 3.73 -23.12
C HIS A 437 14.01 2.85 -22.17
N LEU A 438 13.65 1.58 -21.95
CA LEU A 438 14.30 0.74 -20.93
C LEU A 438 15.19 -0.36 -21.56
N LYS A 439 16.20 0.03 -22.34
CA LYS A 439 16.96 -0.86 -23.26
C LYS A 439 18.10 -1.69 -22.64
N THR A 440 18.23 -1.76 -21.33
CA THR A 440 19.45 -2.26 -20.66
C THR A 440 19.21 -3.36 -19.63
N TYR A 441 18.03 -3.98 -19.66
CA TYR A 441 17.74 -5.19 -18.90
C TYR A 441 18.40 -6.41 -19.57
N VAL A 442 19.73 -6.46 -19.55
CA VAL A 442 20.50 -7.60 -20.06
C VAL A 442 20.39 -8.75 -19.07
N TYR A 443 19.96 -9.91 -19.56
CA TYR A 443 19.82 -11.12 -18.76
C TYR A 443 21.18 -11.55 -18.18
N ASP A 444 21.28 -11.54 -16.84
CA ASP A 444 22.32 -12.24 -16.10
C ASP A 444 21.67 -13.37 -15.30
N GLN A 445 22.16 -14.59 -15.51
CA GLN A 445 21.70 -15.81 -14.85
C GLN A 445 21.73 -15.75 -13.31
N TYR A 446 22.40 -14.75 -12.73
CA TYR A 446 22.58 -14.58 -11.29
C TYR A 446 21.78 -13.41 -10.67
N THR A 447 21.29 -12.43 -11.45
CA THR A 447 20.62 -11.23 -10.90
C THR A 447 19.37 -10.85 -11.70
N HIS A 448 18.19 -11.11 -11.12
CA HIS A 448 16.88 -10.93 -11.77
C HIS A 448 15.99 -9.90 -11.06
N TYR A 449 16.53 -9.11 -10.13
CA TYR A 449 15.69 -8.24 -9.32
C TYR A 449 15.32 -6.97 -10.08
N ILE A 450 14.15 -7.03 -10.72
CA ILE A 450 13.54 -5.88 -11.38
C ILE A 450 13.08 -4.91 -10.28
N PRO A 451 13.57 -3.66 -10.26
CA PRO A 451 13.18 -2.71 -9.25
C PRO A 451 11.69 -2.33 -9.39
N ALA A 452 11.08 -1.93 -8.28
CA ALA A 452 9.71 -1.41 -8.32
C ALA A 452 9.70 0.00 -8.96
N PRO A 453 8.69 0.33 -9.79
CA PRO A 453 8.41 1.73 -10.13
C PRO A 453 8.14 2.53 -8.86
N VAL A 454 8.68 3.73 -8.73
CA VAL A 454 8.42 4.57 -7.55
C VAL A 454 7.42 5.66 -7.94
N VAL A 455 6.26 5.67 -7.27
CA VAL A 455 5.13 6.55 -7.63
C VAL A 455 5.00 7.70 -6.63
N ALA A 456 4.93 8.93 -7.14
CA ALA A 456 4.75 10.15 -6.35
C ALA A 456 3.50 10.91 -6.80
N ASN A 457 2.76 11.47 -5.83
CA ASN A 457 1.64 12.40 -6.05
C ASN A 457 0.62 11.95 -7.11
N ASP A 458 0.30 10.65 -7.17
CA ASP A 458 -0.62 10.01 -8.14
C ASP A 458 -0.28 10.18 -9.64
N SER A 459 0.81 10.85 -9.98
CA SER A 459 1.04 11.34 -11.34
C SER A 459 2.49 11.26 -11.80
N SER A 460 3.43 11.03 -10.91
CA SER A 460 4.85 11.00 -11.22
C SER A 460 5.37 9.59 -10.97
N VAL A 461 6.07 9.02 -11.95
CA VAL A 461 6.55 7.64 -11.87
C VAL A 461 8.02 7.61 -12.25
N PHE A 462 8.85 7.11 -11.34
CA PHE A 462 10.29 7.01 -11.47
C PHE A 462 10.67 5.54 -11.75
N VAL A 463 11.44 5.30 -12.81
CA VAL A 463 11.73 3.94 -13.30
C VAL A 463 13.20 3.83 -13.70
N LEU A 464 13.89 2.83 -13.16
CA LEU A 464 15.25 2.49 -13.58
C LEU A 464 15.24 1.59 -14.82
N ASN A 465 16.35 1.55 -15.57
CA ASN A 465 16.52 0.68 -16.74
C ASN A 465 17.37 -0.59 -16.48
N GLY A 466 17.67 -0.93 -15.22
CA GLY A 466 18.52 -2.07 -14.86
C GLY A 466 18.01 -2.87 -13.67
N PHE A 467 18.68 -4.01 -13.40
CA PHE A 467 18.44 -4.88 -12.23
C PHE A 467 19.33 -4.44 -11.06
N ASP A 468 18.75 -4.09 -9.91
CA ASP A 468 19.41 -3.59 -8.68
C ASP A 468 20.32 -2.35 -8.78
N ASN A 469 20.84 -2.06 -9.96
CA ASN A 469 21.65 -0.91 -10.31
C ASN A 469 21.28 -0.48 -11.72
N SER A 470 21.52 0.79 -12.06
CA SER A 470 21.10 1.35 -13.34
C SER A 470 22.07 2.43 -13.80
N ASN A 471 22.05 2.78 -15.08
CA ASN A 471 22.72 3.97 -15.60
C ASN A 471 21.74 5.09 -15.97
N GLU A 472 20.44 4.83 -15.99
CA GLU A 472 19.42 5.85 -16.30
C GLU A 472 18.17 5.73 -15.43
N LEU A 473 17.72 6.87 -14.91
CA LEU A 473 16.46 7.02 -14.21
C LEU A 473 15.47 7.79 -15.09
N PHE A 474 14.37 7.15 -15.46
CA PHE A 474 13.29 7.72 -16.26
C PHE A 474 12.22 8.33 -15.37
N CYS A 475 11.86 9.57 -15.68
CA CYS A 475 10.82 10.33 -14.99
C CYS A 475 9.59 10.45 -15.90
N PHE A 476 8.55 9.68 -15.61
CA PHE A 476 7.27 9.72 -16.33
C PHE A 476 6.23 10.57 -15.62
N ARG A 477 5.34 11.18 -16.41
CA ARG A 477 4.07 11.72 -15.96
C ARG A 477 2.92 10.83 -16.39
N TRP A 478 2.16 10.35 -15.43
CA TRP A 478 0.86 9.71 -15.63
C TRP A 478 -0.26 10.75 -15.59
N SER A 479 -1.09 10.75 -16.63
CA SER A 479 -2.29 11.58 -16.71
C SER A 479 -3.54 10.70 -16.71
N TYR A 480 -4.17 10.55 -15.54
CA TYR A 480 -5.38 9.72 -15.38
C TYR A 480 -6.47 10.08 -16.40
N ASN A 481 -6.84 11.36 -16.54
CA ASN A 481 -7.92 11.76 -17.45
C ASN A 481 -7.63 11.51 -18.95
N LYS A 482 -6.35 11.35 -19.31
CA LYS A 482 -5.93 11.11 -20.69
C LYS A 482 -5.55 9.65 -20.93
N HIS A 483 -5.56 8.81 -19.88
CA HIS A 483 -4.96 7.48 -19.85
C HIS A 483 -3.62 7.44 -20.58
N ARG A 484 -2.71 8.34 -20.22
CA ARG A 484 -1.44 8.52 -20.95
C ARG A 484 -0.25 8.69 -20.03
N LEU A 485 0.79 7.90 -20.29
CA LEU A 485 2.16 8.08 -19.83
C LEU A 485 2.90 9.02 -20.79
N SER A 486 3.67 9.94 -20.22
CA SER A 486 4.55 10.83 -20.98
C SER A 486 5.90 10.86 -20.31
N LEU A 487 6.96 10.55 -21.04
CA LEU A 487 8.33 10.75 -20.57
C LEU A 487 8.56 12.26 -20.41
N LEU A 488 8.99 12.68 -19.23
CA LEU A 488 9.34 14.07 -18.95
C LEU A 488 10.83 14.32 -19.11
N GLU A 489 11.63 13.41 -18.55
CA GLU A 489 13.09 13.53 -18.45
C GLU A 489 13.71 12.16 -18.19
N ASP A 490 14.94 11.98 -18.65
CA ASP A 490 15.83 10.87 -18.36
C ASP A 490 17.11 11.41 -17.71
N ILE A 491 17.48 10.83 -16.56
CA ILE A 491 18.66 11.22 -15.80
C ILE A 491 19.71 10.14 -16.02
N THR A 492 20.80 10.46 -16.69
CA THR A 492 21.89 9.51 -16.98
C THR A 492 23.07 9.67 -16.03
N SER A 493 23.67 8.54 -15.64
CA SER A 493 24.95 8.52 -14.92
C SER A 493 26.15 8.74 -15.82
N GLY A 494 25.98 8.64 -17.15
CA GLY A 494 27.08 8.61 -18.12
C GLY A 494 27.88 7.31 -18.13
N GLN A 495 27.52 6.32 -17.30
CA GLN A 495 28.15 5.01 -17.30
C GLN A 495 27.60 4.14 -18.43
N THR A 496 28.47 3.36 -19.06
CA THR A 496 28.08 2.39 -20.12
C THR A 496 27.51 1.09 -19.55
N VAL A 497 27.60 0.90 -18.23
CA VAL A 497 27.06 -0.24 -17.49
C VAL A 497 26.14 0.23 -16.38
N ASN A 498 25.19 -0.62 -16.00
CA ASN A 498 24.19 -0.39 -14.95
C ASN A 498 24.82 -0.37 -13.55
N THR A 499 25.56 0.69 -13.21
CA THR A 499 26.26 0.81 -11.92
C THR A 499 26.26 2.24 -11.37
N GLY A 500 25.51 3.15 -11.98
CA GLY A 500 25.61 4.59 -11.71
C GLY A 500 24.48 5.19 -10.88
N ILE A 501 23.35 4.50 -10.74
CA ILE A 501 22.12 5.03 -10.11
C ILE A 501 21.47 3.98 -9.21
N SER A 502 21.13 4.38 -7.98
CA SER A 502 20.35 3.58 -7.03
C SER A 502 18.85 3.68 -7.29
N GLN A 503 18.08 2.74 -6.73
CA GLN A 503 16.63 2.90 -6.68
C GLN A 503 16.24 4.16 -5.89
N PRO A 504 15.33 5.00 -6.42
CA PRO A 504 14.91 6.19 -5.73
C PRO A 504 13.94 5.89 -4.58
N VAL A 505 13.84 6.84 -3.65
CA VAL A 505 12.72 6.97 -2.69
C VAL A 505 12.10 8.35 -2.83
N VAL A 506 10.84 8.50 -2.42
CA VAL A 506 10.12 9.76 -2.58
C VAL A 506 9.76 10.35 -1.21
N ASP A 507 10.00 11.66 -1.04
CA ASP A 507 9.61 12.39 0.16
C ASP A 507 8.16 12.92 0.11
N THR A 508 7.68 13.55 1.18
CA THR A 508 6.29 14.08 1.23
C THR A 508 5.99 15.27 0.36
N ARG A 509 6.99 15.81 -0.31
CA ARG A 509 6.82 16.85 -1.32
C ARG A 509 6.78 16.26 -2.73
N GLY A 510 7.01 14.95 -2.86
CA GLY A 510 7.07 14.25 -4.13
C GLY A 510 8.44 14.38 -4.81
N ASN A 511 9.49 14.77 -4.08
CA ASN A 511 10.84 14.77 -4.63
C ASN A 511 11.39 13.35 -4.59
N ALA A 512 12.07 12.94 -5.66
CA ALA A 512 12.81 11.69 -5.71
C ALA A 512 14.22 11.89 -5.13
N TRP A 513 14.69 10.90 -4.40
CA TRP A 513 15.98 10.85 -3.75
C TRP A 513 16.69 9.55 -4.13
N PHE A 514 17.92 9.64 -4.63
CA PHE A 514 18.68 8.50 -5.13
C PHE A 514 20.18 8.78 -5.06
N VAL A 515 21.00 7.73 -5.11
CA VAL A 515 22.45 7.88 -5.28
C VAL A 515 22.74 7.92 -6.77
N LEU A 516 23.49 8.93 -7.21
CA LEU A 516 23.97 9.10 -8.59
C LEU A 516 25.48 9.27 -8.56
N ASN A 517 26.20 8.40 -9.25
CA ASN A 517 27.67 8.41 -9.31
C ASN A 517 28.32 8.59 -7.93
N LYS A 518 27.83 7.82 -6.95
CA LYS A 518 28.27 7.79 -5.55
C LYS A 518 27.86 8.98 -4.69
N HIS A 519 27.03 9.89 -5.19
CA HIS A 519 26.57 11.07 -4.44
C HIS A 519 25.06 11.05 -4.24
N MET A 520 24.60 11.50 -3.07
CA MET A 520 23.17 11.64 -2.80
C MET A 520 22.57 12.75 -3.65
N THR A 521 21.53 12.43 -4.41
CA THR A 521 20.86 13.33 -5.36
C THR A 521 19.39 13.47 -5.01
N ARG A 522 18.87 14.69 -5.16
CA ARG A 522 17.44 14.99 -5.05
C ARG A 522 16.94 15.57 -6.36
N TYR A 523 15.82 15.05 -6.85
CA TYR A 523 15.15 15.53 -8.05
C TYR A 523 13.72 15.99 -7.73
N SER A 524 13.39 17.21 -8.17
CA SER A 524 12.06 17.84 -8.06
C SER A 524 11.50 18.08 -9.45
N LEU A 525 10.26 17.65 -9.69
CA LEU A 525 9.58 17.89 -10.97
C LEU A 525 9.21 19.36 -11.22
N THR A 526 9.14 20.16 -10.16
CA THR A 526 8.84 21.59 -10.24
C THR A 526 10.09 22.36 -10.63
N ASP A 527 11.23 22.01 -10.03
CA ASP A 527 12.46 22.80 -10.13
C ASP A 527 13.39 22.29 -11.24
N ARG A 528 13.16 21.07 -11.76
CA ARG A 528 13.95 20.40 -12.81
C ARG A 528 15.47 20.56 -12.62
N SER A 529 15.92 20.53 -11.37
CA SER A 529 17.31 20.72 -10.92
C SER A 529 17.41 20.32 -9.43
N SER A 530 18.54 19.86 -8.86
CA SER A 530 19.89 19.58 -9.36
C SER A 530 20.59 18.58 -8.43
N ILE A 531 21.61 17.91 -8.99
CA ILE A 531 22.58 17.04 -8.29
C ILE A 531 23.31 17.87 -7.23
N TYR A 532 23.26 17.46 -5.97
CA TYR A 532 24.10 18.04 -4.93
C TYR A 532 25.17 17.02 -4.59
N ASN A 533 26.43 17.32 -4.91
CA ASN A 533 27.52 16.49 -4.45
C ASN A 533 27.61 16.58 -2.94
N THR A 534 27.26 15.50 -2.27
CA THR A 534 27.60 15.31 -0.86
C THR A 534 29.06 14.90 -0.75
N ASP A 535 29.77 15.40 0.27
CA ASP A 535 31.14 14.97 0.59
C ASP A 535 31.24 13.47 0.92
N GLN A 536 30.11 12.80 1.14
CA GLN A 536 30.04 11.36 1.34
C GLN A 536 29.94 10.63 0.01
N SER A 537 30.91 9.76 -0.26
CA SER A 537 30.81 8.72 -1.30
C SER A 537 29.97 7.56 -0.77
N LEU A 538 28.95 7.18 -1.53
CA LEU A 538 28.06 6.04 -1.29
C LEU A 538 28.20 5.02 -2.42
N ASP A 539 27.91 3.76 -2.16
CA ASP A 539 27.69 2.77 -3.22
C ASP A 539 26.42 3.09 -4.01
N ASN A 540 26.46 2.91 -5.34
CA ASN A 540 25.31 3.18 -6.20
C ASN A 540 24.18 2.16 -6.04
N ALA A 541 24.41 1.05 -5.32
CA ALA A 541 23.39 0.09 -4.93
C ALA A 541 22.87 0.33 -3.50
N SER A 542 23.14 1.51 -2.92
CA SER A 542 22.70 1.87 -1.57
C SER A 542 21.18 1.84 -1.47
N LEU A 543 20.68 1.26 -0.37
CA LEU A 543 19.26 1.26 -0.04
C LEU A 543 18.90 2.56 0.67
N LEU A 544 17.81 3.19 0.26
CA LEU A 544 17.37 4.47 0.82
C LEU A 544 16.04 4.31 1.58
N VAL A 545 15.88 5.10 2.64
CA VAL A 545 14.62 5.27 3.37
C VAL A 545 14.45 6.75 3.75
N THR A 546 13.21 7.23 3.92
CA THR A 546 12.92 8.66 4.13
C THR A 546 11.83 8.89 5.17
N ASN A 547 11.75 10.10 5.73
CA ASN A 547 10.73 10.48 6.70
C ASN A 547 10.03 11.80 6.36
N ASP A 548 8.96 12.13 7.10
CA ASP A 548 8.19 13.37 6.88
C ASP A 548 8.95 14.63 7.30
N SER A 549 10.08 14.49 8.00
CA SER A 549 11.04 15.57 8.25
C SER A 549 11.98 15.84 7.05
N LEU A 550 11.76 15.20 5.90
CA LEU A 550 12.60 15.33 4.70
C LEU A 550 14.05 14.93 4.99
N GLN A 551 14.22 13.96 5.89
CA GLN A 551 15.49 13.28 6.10
C GLN A 551 15.51 12.01 5.25
N VAL A 552 16.65 11.75 4.63
CA VAL A 552 16.91 10.52 3.88
C VAL A 552 18.06 9.80 4.54
N PHE A 553 17.90 8.50 4.73
CA PHE A 553 18.93 7.63 5.27
C PHE A 553 19.35 6.65 4.18
N ALA A 554 20.65 6.50 4.01
CA ALA A 554 21.26 5.60 3.05
C ALA A 554 22.01 4.49 3.78
N LEU A 555 21.77 3.26 3.38
CA LEU A 555 22.56 2.09 3.76
C LEU A 555 23.42 1.66 2.57
N ASP A 556 24.72 1.79 2.74
CA ASP A 556 25.75 1.27 1.84
C ASP A 556 26.26 -0.06 2.43
N ALA A 557 25.65 -1.16 1.98
CA ALA A 557 26.00 -2.50 2.45
C ALA A 557 27.41 -2.93 2.02
N VAL A 558 27.90 -2.45 0.88
CA VAL A 558 29.23 -2.80 0.34
C VAL A 558 30.32 -2.23 1.23
N ASN A 559 30.16 -0.97 1.65
CA ASN A 559 31.13 -0.28 2.50
C ASN A 559 30.78 -0.33 3.99
N ASN A 560 29.77 -1.13 4.37
CA ASN A 560 29.30 -1.30 5.76
C ASN A 560 28.99 0.04 6.46
N LEU A 561 28.34 0.95 5.73
CA LEU A 561 28.14 2.35 6.11
C LEU A 561 26.66 2.71 6.12
N VAL A 562 26.25 3.52 7.10
CA VAL A 562 24.94 4.16 7.15
C VAL A 562 25.13 5.67 7.25
N ALA A 563 24.42 6.42 6.42
CA ALA A 563 24.47 7.88 6.41
C ALA A 563 23.08 8.50 6.46
N GLY A 564 22.96 9.64 7.15
CA GLY A 564 21.77 10.47 7.15
C GLY A 564 21.99 11.76 6.38
N PHE A 565 20.93 12.24 5.74
CA PHE A 565 20.89 13.47 4.95
C PHE A 565 19.60 14.24 5.25
N SER A 566 19.63 15.56 5.12
CA SER A 566 18.47 16.42 5.32
C SER A 566 18.50 17.62 4.35
N THR A 567 17.33 18.18 4.05
CA THR A 567 17.20 19.40 3.24
C THR A 567 16.83 20.60 4.09
N ARG A 568 17.81 21.15 4.79
CA ARG A 568 17.66 22.48 5.39
C ARG A 568 18.14 23.52 4.39
N ASP A 569 17.30 24.52 4.12
CA ASP A 569 17.64 25.67 3.28
C ASP A 569 17.94 25.32 1.81
N GLN A 570 17.18 24.38 1.25
CA GLN A 570 17.31 23.88 -0.14
C GLN A 570 18.60 23.08 -0.45
N LEU A 571 19.60 23.07 0.43
CA LEU A 571 20.83 22.28 0.31
C LEU A 571 20.70 20.91 0.98
N ILE A 572 21.23 19.87 0.33
CA ILE A 572 21.40 18.55 0.95
C ILE A 572 22.58 18.63 1.92
N LYS A 573 22.32 18.43 3.21
CA LYS A 573 23.36 18.37 4.25
C LYS A 573 23.42 16.96 4.82
N LYS A 574 24.64 16.42 4.91
CA LYS A 574 24.93 15.20 5.66
C LYS A 574 24.68 15.47 7.14
N THR A 575 23.85 14.65 7.78
CA THR A 575 23.53 14.76 9.21
C THR A 575 24.46 13.87 10.03
N PHE A 576 24.64 12.62 9.63
CA PHE A 576 25.59 11.70 10.27
C PHE A 576 26.15 10.69 9.27
N VAL A 577 27.25 10.05 9.67
CA VAL A 577 27.79 8.84 9.06
C VAL A 577 28.22 7.90 10.17
N SER A 578 27.88 6.63 10.05
CA SER A 578 28.32 5.59 10.97
C SER A 578 28.80 4.40 10.16
N THR A 579 30.02 3.95 10.44
CA THR A 579 30.57 2.72 9.86
C THR A 579 30.52 1.62 10.90
N SER A 580 30.11 0.44 10.47
CA SER A 580 30.23 -0.76 11.28
C SER A 580 31.60 -1.39 11.02
N GLY A 581 32.22 -2.02 12.03
CA GLY A 581 33.42 -2.82 11.80
C GLY A 581 33.14 -3.98 10.83
N ALA A 582 34.17 -4.52 10.18
CA ALA A 582 34.04 -5.58 9.15
C ALA A 582 33.28 -6.86 9.58
N GLN A 583 33.00 -7.02 10.88
CA GLN A 583 32.25 -8.16 11.43
C GLN A 583 30.72 -8.06 11.24
N PHE A 584 30.17 -6.90 10.87
CA PHE A 584 28.73 -6.69 10.84
C PHE A 584 28.05 -6.97 9.49
N ASN A 585 28.74 -6.90 8.34
CA ASN A 585 28.25 -7.30 7.01
C ASN A 585 26.74 -7.09 6.80
N PHE A 586 26.34 -5.82 6.64
CA PHE A 586 24.94 -5.45 6.47
C PHE A 586 24.29 -6.17 5.29
N LYS A 587 23.08 -6.70 5.48
CA LYS A 587 22.24 -7.10 4.35
C LYS A 587 21.60 -5.86 3.71
N LYS A 588 21.14 -5.96 2.46
CA LYS A 588 20.41 -4.89 1.78
C LYS A 588 18.95 -4.77 2.26
N ASN A 589 18.74 -4.57 3.56
CA ASN A 589 17.44 -4.19 4.14
C ASN A 589 17.58 -3.03 5.10
N LEU A 590 16.56 -2.20 5.22
CA LEU A 590 16.58 -1.09 6.16
C LEU A 590 15.14 -0.74 6.53
N ALA A 591 14.85 -0.67 7.82
CA ALA A 591 13.54 -0.24 8.32
C ALA A 591 13.71 0.93 9.31
N LEU A 592 12.87 1.97 9.18
CA LEU A 592 12.96 3.19 9.98
C LEU A 592 11.81 3.39 10.96
N ALA A 593 12.12 3.48 12.25
CA ALA A 593 11.18 3.49 13.36
C ALA A 593 10.45 4.76 13.70
N PRO A 594 9.29 4.73 14.41
CA PRO A 594 8.58 5.97 14.68
C PRO A 594 9.32 6.74 15.78
N ASN A 595 10.11 6.02 16.58
CA ASN A 595 11.08 6.49 17.54
C ASN A 595 12.41 6.83 16.86
N GLY A 596 12.48 6.79 15.51
CA GLY A 596 13.62 7.16 14.66
C GLY A 596 14.80 6.18 14.66
N THR A 597 14.64 4.97 15.20
CA THR A 597 15.67 3.93 15.14
C THR A 597 15.67 3.28 13.76
N LEU A 598 16.82 3.20 13.11
CA LEU A 598 16.98 2.40 11.90
C LEU A 598 17.34 0.97 12.29
N TYR A 599 16.72 -0.02 11.66
CA TYR A 599 17.01 -1.43 11.86
C TYR A 599 17.56 -2.05 10.58
N ASN A 600 18.58 -2.90 10.73
CA ASN A 600 19.15 -3.74 9.68
C ASN A 600 19.42 -5.13 10.27
N VAL A 601 19.55 -6.16 9.44
CA VAL A 601 19.96 -7.50 9.90
C VAL A 601 21.19 -8.00 9.16
N ASN A 602 21.96 -8.85 9.82
CA ASN A 602 22.88 -9.77 9.16
C ASN A 602 22.50 -11.22 9.51
N ASN A 603 23.36 -12.20 9.26
CA ASN A 603 23.05 -13.60 9.58
C ASN A 603 22.99 -13.91 11.09
N ASN A 604 23.58 -13.06 11.94
CA ASN A 604 23.80 -13.31 13.37
C ASN A 604 23.12 -12.28 14.30
N TYR A 605 22.91 -11.06 13.83
CA TYR A 605 22.52 -9.90 14.63
C TYR A 605 21.43 -9.09 13.93
N LEU A 606 20.47 -8.65 14.73
CA LEU A 606 19.68 -7.48 14.43
C LEU A 606 20.49 -6.26 14.88
N MET A 607 20.61 -5.24 14.04
CA MET A 607 21.34 -4.02 14.37
C MET A 607 20.36 -2.88 14.51
N ALA A 608 20.43 -2.19 15.65
CA ALA A 608 19.72 -0.95 15.90
C ALA A 608 20.69 0.23 15.71
N ILE A 609 20.40 1.09 14.74
CA ILE A 609 21.15 2.31 14.45
C ILE A 609 20.34 3.47 15.03
N LYS A 610 20.83 4.02 16.14
CA LYS A 610 20.18 5.10 16.87
C LYS A 610 20.96 6.38 16.66
N ALA A 611 20.28 7.44 16.21
CA ALA A 611 20.93 8.72 16.07
C ALA A 611 21.19 9.41 17.42
N ALA A 612 22.26 10.19 17.44
CA ALA A 612 22.69 10.96 18.59
C ALA A 612 21.95 12.32 18.63
N LYS A 613 21.03 12.42 19.60
CA LYS A 613 21.11 13.30 20.76
C LYS A 613 21.22 14.85 20.54
N VAL A 614 20.22 15.61 21.03
CA VAL A 614 20.20 17.08 21.26
C VAL A 614 20.19 17.36 22.78
N ASP A 615 20.87 18.41 23.25
CA ASP A 615 20.87 18.79 24.68
C ASP A 615 19.48 19.21 25.19
N VAL A 616 19.33 19.26 26.54
CA VAL A 616 18.08 19.49 27.32
C VAL A 616 16.96 20.17 26.52
N GLU A 617 15.84 19.48 26.32
CA GLU A 617 14.68 20.02 25.61
C GLU A 617 13.55 20.37 26.60
N VAL A 618 13.08 21.62 26.57
CA VAL A 618 11.82 21.99 27.22
C VAL A 618 10.72 21.90 26.18
N LEU A 619 9.82 20.93 26.36
CA LEU A 619 8.76 20.67 25.40
C LEU A 619 7.42 21.22 25.94
N ASN A 620 6.94 22.29 25.33
CA ASN A 620 5.60 22.80 25.61
C ASN A 620 4.56 22.00 24.81
N LEU A 621 3.61 21.39 25.49
CA LEU A 621 2.73 20.37 24.89
C LEU A 621 1.66 20.94 23.97
N SER A 622 1.35 22.24 24.08
CA SER A 622 0.55 22.94 23.08
C SER A 622 1.23 23.01 21.71
N GLU A 623 2.54 22.77 21.65
CA GLU A 623 3.35 22.79 20.44
C GLU A 623 3.72 21.38 19.96
N VAL A 624 3.28 20.34 20.67
CA VAL A 624 3.50 18.96 20.26
C VAL A 624 2.70 18.68 19.00
N LYS A 625 3.44 18.37 17.94
CA LYS A 625 2.89 18.01 16.65
C LYS A 625 2.57 16.52 16.63
N ASN A 626 1.52 16.20 15.91
CA ASN A 626 1.11 14.83 15.68
C ASN A 626 2.14 14.08 14.81
N ASN A 627 2.25 12.77 14.99
CA ASN A 627 3.27 11.88 14.43
C ASN A 627 4.68 12.47 14.52
N THR A 628 5.05 13.00 15.70
CA THR A 628 6.37 13.60 15.91
C THR A 628 7.12 12.89 17.01
N LEU A 629 8.41 12.66 16.74
CA LEU A 629 9.40 12.17 17.66
C LEU A 629 10.14 13.37 18.27
N TYR A 630 10.19 13.38 19.59
CA TYR A 630 10.95 14.31 20.42
C TYR A 630 12.07 13.53 21.11
N ARG A 631 13.32 13.99 20.99
CA ARG A 631 14.50 13.31 21.58
C ARG A 631 15.37 14.30 22.34
N ALA A 632 15.71 13.97 23.58
CA ALA A 632 16.70 14.71 24.36
C ALA A 632 17.68 13.78 25.10
N ASN A 633 18.82 14.33 25.49
CA ASN A 633 19.94 13.54 26.05
C ASN A 633 19.78 13.21 27.51
N THR A 634 19.23 14.16 28.25
CA THR A 634 19.34 14.29 29.70
C THR A 634 17.96 14.43 30.32
N LEU A 635 17.18 15.42 29.87
CA LEU A 635 15.86 15.69 30.44
C LEU A 635 14.93 16.25 29.37
N ILE A 636 13.68 15.75 29.36
CA ILE A 636 12.55 16.42 28.71
C ILE A 636 11.61 16.93 29.79
N ASN A 637 11.39 18.24 29.82
CA ASN A 637 10.40 18.87 30.69
C ASN A 637 9.09 19.06 29.95
N MET A 638 8.03 18.43 30.45
CA MET A 638 6.71 18.48 29.83
C MET A 638 5.73 19.35 30.63
N SER A 639 5.03 20.26 29.94
CA SER A 639 4.00 21.12 30.53
C SER A 639 2.88 21.42 29.53
N GLY A 640 1.66 21.65 30.02
CA GLY A 640 0.51 22.04 29.20
C GLY A 640 -0.49 20.91 28.94
N THR A 641 -1.37 21.11 27.96
CA THR A 641 -2.43 20.16 27.58
C THR A 641 -2.18 19.60 26.18
N VAL A 642 -2.23 18.27 26.04
CA VAL A 642 -2.15 17.57 24.75
C VAL A 642 -3.55 17.41 24.18
N ILE A 643 -3.75 17.89 22.95
CA ILE A 643 -5.04 17.83 22.26
C ILE A 643 -5.36 16.43 21.74
N ASN A 644 -6.65 16.11 21.63
CA ASN A 644 -7.16 14.77 21.28
C ASN A 644 -6.70 14.16 19.94
N THR A 645 -6.01 14.91 19.07
CA THR A 645 -5.49 14.42 17.79
C THR A 645 -4.01 14.03 17.82
N THR A 646 -3.32 14.22 18.95
CA THR A 646 -1.86 14.09 18.99
C THR A 646 -1.41 12.65 19.21
N ASN A 647 -0.55 12.15 18.33
CA ASN A 647 0.27 10.96 18.50
C ASN A 647 1.75 11.36 18.54
N ALA A 648 2.45 11.17 19.66
CA ALA A 648 3.86 11.57 19.76
C ALA A 648 4.69 10.54 20.53
N VAL A 649 5.96 10.43 20.14
CA VAL A 649 6.97 9.63 20.85
C VAL A 649 7.94 10.59 21.51
N ILE A 650 8.10 10.46 22.83
CA ILE A 650 8.99 11.27 23.64
C ILE A 650 10.07 10.37 24.19
N TYR A 651 11.30 10.58 23.75
CA TYR A 651 12.48 9.82 24.15
C TYR A 651 13.48 10.70 24.89
N SER A 652 13.85 10.33 26.11
CA SER A 652 14.90 11.01 26.88
C SER A 652 15.98 10.04 27.33
N GLY A 653 17.24 10.32 27.03
CA GLY A 653 18.36 9.49 27.50
C GLY A 653 18.57 9.52 29.02
N GLY A 654 17.99 10.49 29.74
CA GLY A 654 18.00 10.54 31.21
C GLY A 654 16.59 10.40 31.77
N GLY A 655 15.89 11.52 32.00
CA GLY A 655 14.57 11.56 32.60
C GLY A 655 13.50 12.27 31.76
N ILE A 656 12.24 12.02 32.07
CA ILE A 656 11.09 12.79 31.58
C ILE A 656 10.36 13.33 32.81
N ALA A 657 10.23 14.65 32.92
CA ALA A 657 9.60 15.31 34.04
C ALA A 657 8.26 15.93 33.64
N PHE A 658 7.19 15.60 34.36
CA PHE A 658 5.85 16.14 34.17
C PHE A 658 5.65 17.32 35.13
N LYS A 659 5.49 18.53 34.58
CA LYS A 659 5.22 19.73 35.38
C LYS A 659 3.75 19.80 35.80
N ASN A 660 3.49 20.59 36.84
CA ASN A 660 2.12 20.86 37.29
C ASN A 660 1.25 21.39 36.14
N GLY A 661 0.02 20.90 36.03
CA GLY A 661 -0.90 21.24 34.94
C GLY A 661 -0.77 20.39 33.67
N PHE A 662 0.07 19.34 33.66
CA PHE A 662 0.09 18.35 32.57
C PHE A 662 -1.27 17.65 32.42
N ARG A 663 -1.86 17.71 31.22
CA ARG A 663 -3.13 17.04 30.88
C ARG A 663 -3.06 16.42 29.50
N VAL A 664 -3.74 15.29 29.32
CA VAL A 664 -3.88 14.61 28.03
C VAL A 664 -5.37 14.48 27.74
N GLU A 665 -5.84 15.07 26.64
CA GLU A 665 -7.22 14.92 26.21
C GLU A 665 -7.50 13.51 25.68
N GLN A 666 -8.71 13.02 25.93
CA GLN A 666 -9.17 11.74 25.43
C GLN A 666 -9.09 11.69 23.89
N GLY A 667 -8.31 10.75 23.37
CA GLY A 667 -8.03 10.58 21.94
C GLY A 667 -6.56 10.75 21.57
N ALA A 668 -5.77 11.45 22.41
CA ALA A 668 -4.33 11.55 22.21
C ALA A 668 -3.60 10.24 22.61
N LYS A 669 -2.47 9.97 21.95
CA LYS A 669 -1.56 8.86 22.27
C LYS A 669 -0.14 9.41 22.47
N LEU A 670 0.44 9.19 23.65
CA LEU A 670 1.82 9.58 23.94
C LEU A 670 2.59 8.35 24.38
N SER A 671 3.72 8.10 23.73
CA SER A 671 4.65 7.03 24.10
C SER A 671 5.89 7.64 24.72
N PHE A 672 6.19 7.26 25.96
CA PHE A 672 7.35 7.75 26.70
C PHE A 672 8.40 6.66 26.79
N GLN A 673 9.66 7.01 26.51
CA GLN A 673 10.79 6.14 26.71
C GLN A 673 11.92 6.93 27.35
N SER A 674 12.41 6.45 28.50
CA SER A 674 13.52 7.07 29.22
C SER A 674 14.65 6.06 29.46
N GLY A 675 15.90 6.54 29.46
CA GLY A 675 17.08 5.72 29.69
C GLY A 675 17.79 5.29 28.40
N PHE A 676 18.91 4.59 28.58
CA PHE A 676 19.78 4.11 27.50
C PHE A 676 19.37 2.73 26.98
#